data_AF-A0A2M9HIU1-F1
#
_entry.id   AF-A0A2M9HIU1-F1
#
_cell.length_a   1.000
_cell.length_b   1.000
_cell.length_c   1.000
_cell.angle_alpha   90.00
_cell.angle_beta   90.00
_cell.angle_gamma   90.00
#
_symmetry.space_group_name_H-M   'P 1'
#
loop_
_entity.id
_entity.type
_entity.pdbx_description
1 polymer ?
#
loop_
_entity_poly.entity_id
_entity_poly.type
_entity_poly.pdbx_seq_one_letter_code
_entity_poly.pdbx_strand_id
1 'polypeptide(L)'
;MPNVFGEESSMKKIAQWLNAVLAMAAKGGKRLAAIVVAVAMAGVLAAVSSPALANQAAGQSLVKTGDSFTQKQTKETAEAAALRPAADEKAAADTDLGAPAHRKYIKYNNDGTYWLSLDVTGASRASTEEKREPADVVLVMDSSGSMSSCTDSEYNEITKAWECKAYANPSRWDIAKAAASSLAQKLLTVDNAALPVDQQVQMSVVDFDTKSTIENLGGGQWSTSAQDVINSFDSMDVSYENGGGTNWEAALDNANLLQTNRTGAHKYIVFVSDGAPTFRNSSMNTDCGMVAEGKSTYGDCDYYDGKNHRPVEHVYGTGLPDHDYKNYNFNAAVSAAGRRNGAVLYAVSTGSEANTKMKDFADTIEPKGTFFDGTDATKLANAFDAIIQHIITNSKYQDVLIKDTLSGYAVSTDNLGGTGVSIEASARDVNGDDVTTTDAAAQTMQPTYNQQTKQLELNFPQGTVLSPNVTYTVSIKLKPSDEAYQYFIDHSGQYPSIGDQGTDAEGNTTSSGKPGFYSNADNADGSTTANVLYKTVTQVEGQDPVVSEQKSAAYDRPVIQVNVPSLTLTKAVDNTNAGSFGAKPSDWSLSATKNSGTYGIQSAVPAGDVTTESTVTKQSIAKTLLAPGTYTLGEAPNENSTYQYFGGYSAGDWSCVDEQGNAVKVTKRTDGTQTMNLQQGANVTCTVTNTAKPGAIQWQKVDQSNQSKTLPGSEWTLTAKDAAAAGFDSKTVMDDGTDDAAAGNPDNLKVTGLKWGEYTLEETKAPNGYAKSAQTYDVKVLPAGDSSTDPEFTVNAGKITNKLLAVSRLPLTGGTMGRQWLIAGAGGLGFAMLVAAAGHIIWRKRQLV
;
A
#
# COMPACT_ATOMS: atom_id res chain seq x y z
N MET A 1 18.17 58.32 2.35
CA MET A 1 18.97 58.18 3.59
C MET A 1 18.00 57.80 4.72
N PRO A 2 18.38 56.91 5.66
CA PRO A 2 18.44 55.46 5.38
C PRO A 2 17.84 54.58 6.52
N ASN A 3 17.49 53.30 6.26
CA ASN A 3 18.09 52.04 6.79
C ASN A 3 17.03 50.90 6.71
N VAL A 4 17.27 49.56 6.78
CA VAL A 4 18.45 48.66 6.65
C VAL A 4 17.97 47.22 6.33
N PHE A 5 18.82 46.43 5.65
CA PHE A 5 18.95 44.96 5.44
C PHE A 5 18.21 43.95 6.37
N GLY A 6 17.95 42.69 5.98
CA GLY A 6 18.16 41.97 4.70
C GLY A 6 18.47 40.47 4.86
N GLU A 7 17.82 39.57 4.09
CA GLU A 7 17.87 38.10 4.32
C GLU A 7 18.32 37.23 3.12
N GLU A 8 18.68 37.80 1.96
CA GLU A 8 19.11 37.03 0.77
C GLU A 8 20.61 36.61 0.75
N SER A 9 21.41 36.92 1.78
CA SER A 9 22.87 36.80 1.70
C SER A 9 23.44 35.40 2.01
N SER A 10 22.73 34.54 2.74
CA SER A 10 23.28 33.27 3.24
C SER A 10 23.42 32.18 2.17
N MET A 11 22.38 31.93 1.36
CA MET A 11 22.41 30.79 0.41
C MET A 11 23.41 30.98 -0.74
N LYS A 12 23.63 32.22 -1.21
CA LYS A 12 24.65 32.51 -2.25
C LYS A 12 26.08 32.29 -1.76
N LYS A 13 26.38 32.52 -0.48
CA LYS A 13 27.72 32.28 0.10
C LYS A 13 28.02 30.79 0.29
N ILE A 14 27.02 30.00 0.67
CA ILE A 14 27.16 28.53 0.79
C ILE A 14 27.43 27.90 -0.59
N ALA A 15 26.69 28.32 -1.63
CA ALA A 15 26.91 27.87 -3.01
C ALA A 15 28.29 28.29 -3.58
N GLN A 16 28.79 29.47 -3.24
CA GLN A 16 30.15 29.90 -3.63
C GLN A 16 31.25 29.13 -2.89
N TRP A 17 31.02 28.74 -1.63
CA TRP A 17 31.98 27.95 -0.85
C TRP A 17 32.06 26.49 -1.35
N LEU A 18 30.92 25.85 -1.62
CA LEU A 18 30.87 24.49 -2.20
C LEU A 18 31.58 24.39 -3.56
N ASN A 19 31.39 25.38 -4.45
CA ASN A 19 32.09 25.42 -5.74
C ASN A 19 33.61 25.66 -5.60
N ALA A 20 34.06 26.38 -4.55
CA ALA A 20 35.48 26.56 -4.27
C ALA A 20 36.15 25.28 -3.72
N VAL A 21 35.42 24.47 -2.94
CA VAL A 21 35.89 23.17 -2.42
C VAL A 21 35.98 22.14 -3.56
N LEU A 22 34.97 22.08 -4.45
CA LEU A 22 34.98 21.20 -5.63
C LEU A 22 36.10 21.54 -6.62
N ALA A 23 36.47 22.82 -6.76
CA ALA A 23 37.56 23.25 -7.64
C ALA A 23 38.97 22.88 -7.14
N MET A 24 39.16 22.65 -5.84
CA MET A 24 40.46 22.28 -5.27
C MET A 24 40.75 20.77 -5.28
N ALA A 25 39.75 19.92 -5.47
CA ALA A 25 39.94 18.46 -5.53
C ALA A 25 40.49 17.95 -6.89
N ALA A 26 40.54 18.80 -7.93
CA ALA A 26 40.90 18.40 -9.29
C ALA A 26 42.39 18.55 -9.67
N LYS A 27 43.28 18.97 -8.74
CA LYS A 27 44.72 19.11 -9.00
C LYS A 27 45.59 18.79 -7.79
N GLY A 28 46.47 17.80 -7.94
CA GLY A 28 47.62 17.56 -7.05
C GLY A 28 47.57 16.21 -6.33
N GLY A 29 48.61 15.39 -6.53
CA GLY A 29 48.71 14.06 -5.93
C GLY A 29 49.78 13.96 -4.83
N LYS A 30 49.67 12.87 -4.06
CA LYS A 30 50.67 12.28 -3.13
C LYS A 30 50.99 13.02 -1.81
N ARG A 31 50.59 12.37 -0.71
CA ARG A 31 51.25 12.22 0.61
C ARG A 31 51.44 13.47 1.51
N LEU A 32 50.77 13.50 2.68
CA LEU A 32 51.38 13.24 4.00
C LEU A 32 50.42 13.42 5.21
N ALA A 33 50.63 12.55 6.22
CA ALA A 33 50.43 12.64 7.68
C ALA A 33 49.40 13.58 8.36
N ALA A 34 48.81 13.06 9.45
CA ALA A 34 47.83 13.72 10.32
C ALA A 34 48.45 14.64 11.40
N ILE A 35 47.60 15.48 12.03
CA ILE A 35 47.59 15.76 13.49
C ILE A 35 46.23 16.37 13.89
N VAL A 36 45.81 16.10 15.13
CA VAL A 36 44.51 16.43 15.74
C VAL A 36 44.57 17.73 16.55
N VAL A 37 43.51 18.54 16.51
CA VAL A 37 43.07 19.39 17.64
C VAL A 37 41.54 19.35 17.75
N ALA A 38 41.02 18.94 18.90
CA ALA A 38 39.60 19.03 19.28
C ALA A 38 39.33 20.40 19.98
N VAL A 39 38.09 20.88 20.21
CA VAL A 39 37.15 20.37 21.24
C VAL A 39 35.80 21.13 21.15
N ALA A 40 34.69 20.41 21.40
CA ALA A 40 33.35 20.87 21.84
C ALA A 40 32.47 21.72 20.88
N MET A 41 31.13 21.58 20.87
CA MET A 41 30.20 20.81 21.72
C MET A 41 29.26 19.88 20.91
N ALA A 42 28.73 18.85 21.60
CA ALA A 42 27.66 17.94 21.15
C ALA A 42 26.33 18.70 20.84
N GLY A 43 25.32 18.13 20.16
CA GLY A 43 24.97 16.72 19.91
C GLY A 43 23.56 16.46 20.47
N VAL A 44 22.55 16.09 19.68
CA VAL A 44 22.28 14.77 19.06
C VAL A 44 21.46 13.82 19.96
N LEU A 45 20.26 13.51 19.46
CA LEU A 45 19.45 12.27 19.58
C LEU A 45 19.08 11.63 20.95
N ALA A 46 17.76 11.49 21.10
CA ALA A 46 17.01 10.22 21.22
C ALA A 46 16.66 9.55 22.56
N ALA A 47 15.41 9.08 22.55
CA ALA A 47 14.88 7.82 23.10
C ALA A 47 14.57 7.71 24.60
N VAL A 48 13.55 6.87 24.85
CA VAL A 48 12.81 6.69 26.10
C VAL A 48 13.19 5.37 26.76
N SER A 49 13.30 5.35 28.09
CA SER A 49 12.99 4.16 28.90
C SER A 49 12.85 4.54 30.38
N SER A 50 11.75 4.15 31.02
CA SER A 50 11.59 4.18 32.50
C SER A 50 12.41 3.05 33.16
N PRO A 51 12.66 3.10 34.48
CA PRO A 51 11.65 2.60 35.44
C PRO A 51 11.53 3.43 36.74
N ALA A 52 10.65 2.99 37.64
CA ALA A 52 10.15 3.71 38.82
C ALA A 52 11.09 3.70 40.05
N LEU A 53 10.92 4.69 40.96
CA LEU A 53 10.62 4.47 42.38
C LEU A 53 10.27 5.79 43.14
N ALA A 54 9.67 5.64 44.34
CA ALA A 54 9.13 6.67 45.23
C ALA A 54 10.20 7.70 45.75
N ASN A 55 9.90 8.83 46.41
CA ASN A 55 8.98 8.98 47.56
C ASN A 55 8.79 10.46 48.02
N GLN A 56 7.66 10.74 48.71
CA GLN A 56 7.37 11.79 49.72
C GLN A 56 7.91 13.24 49.65
N ALA A 57 6.99 14.22 49.62
CA ALA A 57 6.66 15.16 50.73
C ALA A 57 5.65 16.22 50.21
N ALA A 58 4.37 16.24 50.61
CA ALA A 58 3.81 16.72 51.90
C ALA A 58 3.89 18.25 52.12
N GLY A 59 2.74 18.94 52.05
CA GLY A 59 2.58 20.36 52.40
C GLY A 59 1.11 20.81 52.30
N GLN A 60 0.47 21.10 53.43
CA GLN A 60 -0.98 21.38 53.52
C GLN A 60 -1.32 22.89 53.50
N SER A 61 -2.50 23.18 52.94
CA SER A 61 -3.56 24.10 53.43
C SER A 61 -3.20 25.46 54.08
N LEU A 62 -3.89 26.52 53.65
CA LEU A 62 -4.58 27.46 54.55
C LEU A 62 -5.63 28.33 53.82
N VAL A 63 -6.71 28.68 54.53
CA VAL A 63 -7.89 29.43 54.05
C VAL A 63 -8.03 30.76 54.82
N LYS A 64 -8.51 31.84 54.16
CA LYS A 64 -9.30 33.01 54.67
C LYS A 64 -9.35 34.11 53.58
N THR A 65 -10.49 34.52 52.98
CA THR A 65 -11.72 35.25 53.42
C THR A 65 -11.56 36.78 53.65
N GLY A 66 -12.45 37.57 53.02
CA GLY A 66 -12.70 39.01 53.21
C GLY A 66 -12.80 39.76 51.87
N ASP A 67 -13.98 40.06 51.30
CA ASP A 67 -14.93 41.17 51.62
C ASP A 67 -14.36 42.59 51.35
N SER A 68 -15.08 43.58 50.76
CA SER A 68 -16.45 43.67 50.17
C SER A 68 -16.69 45.09 49.54
N PHE A 69 -17.85 45.33 48.89
CA PHE A 69 -18.43 46.65 48.42
C PHE A 69 -17.73 47.41 47.27
N THR A 70 -18.37 48.12 46.31
CA THR A 70 -19.73 48.27 45.69
C THR A 70 -19.51 48.96 44.30
N GLN A 71 -20.35 48.96 43.26
CA GLN A 71 -21.79 49.27 43.13
C GLN A 71 -22.33 48.90 41.71
N LYS A 72 -23.66 49.01 41.48
CA LYS A 72 -24.40 48.70 40.21
C LYS A 72 -24.14 49.76 39.10
N GLN A 73 -24.53 49.65 37.81
CA GLN A 73 -25.57 48.85 37.12
C GLN A 73 -25.40 48.88 35.56
N THR A 74 -25.94 47.88 34.83
CA THR A 74 -26.19 47.83 33.34
C THR A 74 -24.97 47.89 32.39
N LYS A 75 -24.92 47.19 31.23
CA LYS A 75 -25.93 46.50 30.40
C LYS A 75 -25.28 45.40 29.49
N GLU A 76 -26.02 44.32 29.17
CA GLU A 76 -25.87 43.35 28.03
C GLU A 76 -24.46 42.77 27.69
N THR A 77 -24.11 41.53 28.06
CA THR A 77 -24.37 40.20 27.39
C THR A 77 -23.69 40.01 26.01
N ALA A 78 -23.02 38.89 25.70
CA ALA A 78 -23.08 37.54 26.29
C ALA A 78 -21.73 36.78 26.32
N GLU A 79 -21.51 36.01 27.39
CA GLU A 79 -20.58 34.86 27.52
C GLU A 79 -21.37 33.56 27.25
N ALA A 80 -20.85 32.60 26.49
CA ALA A 80 -19.92 31.54 26.89
C ALA A 80 -20.48 30.52 27.92
N ALA A 81 -20.57 29.25 27.53
CA ALA A 81 -20.55 28.09 28.43
C ALA A 81 -20.25 26.79 27.65
N ALA A 82 -18.99 26.37 27.64
CA ALA A 82 -18.65 24.96 27.45
C ALA A 82 -18.38 24.36 28.83
N LEU A 83 -19.05 23.23 29.14
CA LEU A 83 -18.60 22.11 30.01
C LEU A 83 -19.79 21.29 30.53
N ARG A 84 -19.94 20.05 30.03
CA ARG A 84 -20.58 18.93 30.75
C ARG A 84 -19.78 17.66 30.46
N PRO A 85 -19.28 16.93 31.46
CA PRO A 85 -18.75 15.57 31.28
C PRO A 85 -19.84 14.50 31.49
N ALA A 86 -19.58 13.35 30.86
CA ALA A 86 -20.41 12.15 30.70
C ALA A 86 -21.37 11.72 31.84
N ALA A 87 -22.56 11.32 31.41
CA ALA A 87 -23.31 10.17 31.91
C ALA A 87 -23.95 9.46 30.69
N ASP A 88 -24.12 8.14 30.74
CA ASP A 88 -24.46 7.31 29.57
C ASP A 88 -25.90 7.53 29.03
N GLU A 89 -26.05 8.43 28.04
CA GLU A 89 -27.24 8.46 27.17
C GLU A 89 -27.06 7.55 25.96
N LYS A 90 -27.18 6.23 26.17
CA LYS A 90 -27.34 5.26 25.08
C LYS A 90 -28.78 5.25 24.57
N ALA A 91 -29.22 6.39 24.02
CA ALA A 91 -30.57 6.57 23.48
C ALA A 91 -30.58 6.39 21.94
N ALA A 92 -31.10 5.25 21.50
CA ALA A 92 -31.72 4.99 20.18
C ALA A 92 -31.21 5.76 18.93
N ALA A 93 -29.89 5.82 18.71
CA ALA A 93 -29.31 6.30 17.46
C ALA A 93 -28.70 5.15 16.65
N ASP A 94 -29.55 4.37 15.96
CA ASP A 94 -29.09 3.37 14.98
C ASP A 94 -30.12 3.08 13.87
N THR A 95 -30.09 3.90 12.80
CA THR A 95 -30.51 3.52 11.44
C THR A 95 -29.64 4.23 10.39
N ASP A 96 -28.34 4.35 10.65
CA ASP A 96 -27.40 4.91 9.66
C ASP A 96 -27.04 3.83 8.62
N LEU A 97 -26.60 4.24 7.43
CA LEU A 97 -25.86 3.31 6.57
C LEU A 97 -24.54 3.03 7.28
N GLY A 98 -24.28 1.75 7.57
CA GLY A 98 -23.08 1.31 8.28
C GLY A 98 -21.79 1.57 7.48
N ALA A 99 -20.72 0.87 7.81
CA ALA A 99 -19.56 0.88 6.92
C ALA A 99 -19.96 0.30 5.54
N PRO A 100 -19.51 0.90 4.41
CA PRO A 100 -19.71 0.30 3.10
C PRO A 100 -19.10 -1.11 3.08
N ALA A 101 -19.68 -2.03 2.31
CA ALA A 101 -19.01 -3.31 2.08
C ALA A 101 -17.74 -3.04 1.26
N HIS A 102 -16.58 -3.45 1.78
CA HIS A 102 -15.27 -3.12 1.22
C HIS A 102 -14.31 -4.28 1.49
N ARG A 103 -13.41 -4.52 0.55
CA ARG A 103 -12.45 -5.63 0.62
C ARG A 103 -11.10 -5.20 0.04
N LYS A 104 -10.04 -5.74 0.61
CA LYS A 104 -8.68 -5.60 0.08
C LYS A 104 -8.07 -6.97 -0.12
N TYR A 105 -7.59 -7.23 -1.32
CA TYR A 105 -7.16 -8.56 -1.72
C TYR A 105 -6.01 -8.53 -2.72
N ILE A 106 -5.32 -9.66 -2.85
CA ILE A 106 -4.13 -9.77 -3.70
C ILE A 106 -4.19 -10.97 -4.63
N LYS A 107 -3.68 -10.78 -5.85
CA LYS A 107 -3.50 -11.82 -6.88
C LYS A 107 -2.03 -11.98 -7.17
N TYR A 108 -1.51 -13.19 -7.06
CA TYR A 108 -0.15 -13.51 -7.49
C TYR A 108 -0.14 -13.83 -8.99
N ASN A 109 0.76 -13.20 -9.74
CA ASN A 109 0.80 -13.30 -11.20
C ASN A 109 1.70 -14.46 -11.71
N ASN A 110 2.27 -15.27 -10.80
CA ASN A 110 3.24 -16.34 -11.10
C ASN A 110 4.56 -15.88 -11.78
N ASP A 111 4.79 -14.57 -11.88
CA ASP A 111 6.00 -13.94 -12.42
C ASP A 111 6.84 -13.21 -11.33
N GLY A 112 6.47 -13.37 -10.06
CA GLY A 112 7.08 -12.63 -8.94
C GLY A 112 6.51 -11.22 -8.71
N THR A 113 5.44 -10.85 -9.43
CA THR A 113 4.62 -9.66 -9.19
C THR A 113 3.23 -10.04 -8.66
N TYR A 114 2.55 -9.04 -8.11
CA TYR A 114 1.21 -9.16 -7.57
C TYR A 114 0.35 -7.99 -8.06
N TRP A 115 -0.96 -8.23 -8.22
CA TRP A 115 -1.96 -7.17 -8.25
C TRP A 115 -2.58 -7.04 -6.86
N LEU A 116 -2.40 -5.89 -6.23
CA LEU A 116 -3.11 -5.51 -5.02
C LEU A 116 -4.35 -4.71 -5.41
N SER A 117 -5.52 -5.12 -4.93
CA SER A 117 -6.81 -4.47 -5.24
C SER A 117 -7.53 -4.07 -3.95
N LEU A 118 -8.15 -2.89 -3.97
CA LEU A 118 -9.04 -2.39 -2.93
C LEU A 118 -10.37 -2.03 -3.57
N ASP A 119 -11.46 -2.55 -3.02
CA ASP A 119 -12.82 -2.28 -3.49
C ASP A 119 -13.70 -1.61 -2.43
N VAL A 120 -14.73 -0.91 -2.91
CA VAL A 120 -15.83 -0.41 -2.11
C VAL A 120 -17.13 -0.61 -2.89
N THR A 121 -18.13 -1.17 -2.23
CA THR A 121 -19.46 -1.38 -2.82
C THR A 121 -20.38 -0.25 -2.37
N GLY A 122 -20.91 0.48 -3.33
CA GLY A 122 -21.98 1.45 -3.07
C GLY A 122 -23.22 0.72 -2.56
N ALA A 123 -23.93 1.31 -1.61
CA ALA A 123 -25.20 0.81 -1.14
C ALA A 123 -26.19 1.96 -1.03
N SER A 124 -27.47 1.64 -1.20
CA SER A 124 -28.53 2.46 -0.64
C SER A 124 -29.22 1.70 0.50
N ARG A 125 -29.66 2.45 1.49
CA ARG A 125 -30.86 2.09 2.25
C ARG A 125 -31.95 3.01 1.75
N ALA A 126 -32.37 2.80 0.51
CA ALA A 126 -33.63 3.36 0.05
C ALA A 126 -34.75 2.37 0.38
N SER A 127 -35.90 2.89 0.80
CA SER A 127 -37.14 2.10 0.83
C SER A 127 -37.55 1.60 -0.57
N THR A 128 -36.83 1.99 -1.62
CA THR A 128 -37.18 1.79 -3.03
C THR A 128 -36.22 0.90 -3.83
N GLU A 129 -35.30 0.14 -3.22
CA GLU A 129 -34.59 -0.93 -3.94
C GLU A 129 -35.36 -2.25 -3.84
N GLU A 130 -36.30 -2.39 -4.78
CA GLU A 130 -37.16 -3.55 -5.11
C GLU A 130 -38.05 -4.16 -4.03
N LYS A 131 -38.09 -3.62 -2.81
CA LYS A 131 -39.27 -3.70 -1.93
C LYS A 131 -39.27 -2.59 -0.87
N ARG A 132 -40.28 -1.72 -0.90
CA ARG A 132 -40.74 -1.08 0.34
C ARG A 132 -41.22 -2.21 1.24
N GLU A 133 -40.68 -2.32 2.45
CA GLU A 133 -41.24 -3.25 3.43
C GLU A 133 -42.68 -2.79 3.75
N PRO A 134 -43.69 -3.67 3.63
CA PRO A 134 -45.06 -3.26 3.86
C PRO A 134 -45.23 -2.85 5.33
N ALA A 135 -45.96 -1.77 5.58
CA ALA A 135 -46.21 -1.31 6.95
C ALA A 135 -47.71 -1.36 7.28
N ASP A 136 -48.00 -1.82 8.50
CA ASP A 136 -49.34 -1.94 9.06
C ASP A 136 -49.42 -1.06 10.33
N VAL A 137 -50.01 0.14 10.20
CA VAL A 137 -50.14 1.09 11.31
C VAL A 137 -51.50 0.92 11.97
N VAL A 138 -51.53 0.52 13.24
CA VAL A 138 -52.75 0.52 14.06
C VAL A 138 -52.75 1.80 14.90
N LEU A 139 -53.65 2.71 14.56
CA LEU A 139 -53.92 3.91 15.33
C LEU A 139 -54.97 3.58 16.40
N VAL A 140 -54.61 3.68 17.67
CA VAL A 140 -55.49 3.38 18.81
C VAL A 140 -55.84 4.70 19.48
N MET A 141 -57.10 5.10 19.35
CA MET A 141 -57.63 6.41 19.73
C MET A 141 -58.49 6.28 20.98
N ASP A 142 -58.08 6.96 22.04
CA ASP A 142 -58.90 7.16 23.23
C ASP A 142 -60.07 8.10 22.90
N SER A 143 -61.29 7.63 23.13
CA SER A 143 -62.54 8.39 23.04
C SER A 143 -63.26 8.50 24.39
N SER A 144 -62.55 8.25 25.49
CA SER A 144 -63.09 8.44 26.84
C SER A 144 -63.55 9.89 27.08
N GLY A 145 -64.44 10.08 28.05
CA GLY A 145 -65.08 11.38 28.29
C GLY A 145 -64.08 12.50 28.64
N SER A 146 -62.94 12.15 29.23
CA SER A 146 -61.85 13.08 29.55
C SER A 146 -61.24 13.72 28.29
N MET A 147 -61.27 13.04 27.15
CA MET A 147 -60.79 13.57 25.86
C MET A 147 -61.59 14.82 25.40
N SER A 148 -62.82 15.03 25.87
CA SER A 148 -63.57 16.27 25.62
C SER A 148 -63.07 17.50 26.40
N SER A 149 -62.16 17.33 27.35
CA SER A 149 -61.65 18.41 28.23
C SER A 149 -60.47 19.17 27.60
N CYS A 150 -60.05 20.28 28.22
CA CYS A 150 -58.86 21.04 27.79
C CYS A 150 -57.53 20.34 28.15
N THR A 151 -56.44 20.70 27.48
CA THR A 151 -55.09 20.13 27.69
C THR A 151 -54.50 20.45 29.05
N ASP A 152 -54.71 21.69 29.49
CA ASP A 152 -54.15 22.26 30.71
C ASP A 152 -55.29 22.80 31.58
N SER A 153 -55.15 22.62 32.89
CA SER A 153 -56.15 23.09 33.85
C SER A 153 -56.11 24.60 33.98
N GLU A 154 -57.28 25.24 33.99
CA GLU A 154 -57.43 26.65 34.32
C GLU A 154 -57.81 26.80 35.80
N TYR A 155 -57.28 27.82 36.47
CA TYR A 155 -57.65 28.10 37.86
C TYR A 155 -59.04 28.74 37.91
N ASN A 156 -60.02 27.99 38.40
CA ASN A 156 -61.38 28.47 38.57
C ASN A 156 -61.51 29.25 39.89
N GLU A 157 -61.63 30.58 39.80
CA GLU A 157 -61.75 31.45 40.99
C GLU A 157 -63.01 31.17 41.85
N ILE A 158 -64.06 30.56 41.27
CA ILE A 158 -65.33 30.28 41.95
C ILE A 158 -65.22 29.02 42.81
N THR A 159 -64.66 27.93 42.27
CA THR A 159 -64.50 26.65 42.98
C THR A 159 -63.19 26.57 43.77
N LYS A 160 -62.23 27.46 43.47
CA LYS A 160 -60.85 27.49 44.01
C LYS A 160 -60.05 26.22 43.71
N ALA A 161 -60.37 25.57 42.61
CA ALA A 161 -59.65 24.42 42.09
C ALA A 161 -59.03 24.75 40.73
N TRP A 162 -57.97 24.04 40.39
CA TRP A 162 -57.51 23.91 39.01
C TRP A 162 -58.43 22.90 38.33
N GLU A 163 -59.13 23.32 37.29
CA GLU A 163 -60.15 22.52 36.62
C GLU A 163 -59.87 22.46 35.13
N CYS A 164 -59.87 21.25 34.57
CA CYS A 164 -59.98 21.07 33.14
C CYS A 164 -61.47 21.17 32.75
N LYS A 165 -61.81 22.16 31.94
CA LYS A 165 -63.20 22.39 31.51
C LYS A 165 -63.63 21.28 30.53
N ALA A 166 -64.66 20.53 30.89
CA ALA A 166 -65.33 19.59 29.97
C ALA A 166 -65.93 20.34 28.76
N TYR A 167 -65.86 19.72 27.58
CA TYR A 167 -66.22 20.33 26.29
C TYR A 167 -65.44 21.62 26.01
N ALA A 168 -64.11 21.52 26.05
CA ALA A 168 -63.18 22.58 25.68
C ALA A 168 -63.06 22.75 24.15
N ASN A 169 -62.45 23.85 23.71
CA ASN A 169 -62.10 24.07 22.30
C ASN A 169 -60.81 24.92 22.21
N PRO A 170 -59.68 24.35 21.74
CA PRO A 170 -59.51 22.94 21.40
C PRO A 170 -59.59 22.04 22.65
N SER A 171 -60.18 20.86 22.46
CA SER A 171 -60.15 19.75 23.42
C SER A 171 -58.92 18.85 23.20
N ARG A 172 -58.64 17.95 24.14
CA ARG A 172 -57.64 16.88 24.00
C ARG A 172 -57.93 16.01 22.76
N TRP A 173 -59.21 15.78 22.47
CA TRP A 173 -59.70 15.11 21.26
C TRP A 173 -59.36 15.87 19.97
N ASP A 174 -59.57 17.19 19.92
CA ASP A 174 -59.27 17.98 18.72
C ASP A 174 -57.78 17.89 18.34
N ILE A 175 -56.89 17.86 19.34
CA ILE A 175 -55.45 17.71 19.17
C ILE A 175 -55.09 16.29 18.70
N ALA A 176 -55.66 15.27 19.35
CA ALA A 176 -55.50 13.87 18.94
C ALA A 176 -55.93 13.65 17.48
N LYS A 177 -57.13 14.13 17.13
CA LYS A 177 -57.73 14.04 15.78
C LYS A 177 -56.91 14.79 14.74
N ALA A 178 -56.45 16.00 15.03
CA ALA A 178 -55.61 16.79 14.12
C ALA A 178 -54.27 16.10 13.84
N ALA A 179 -53.62 15.57 14.87
CA ALA A 179 -52.34 14.87 14.74
C ALA A 179 -52.47 13.54 14.01
N ALA A 180 -53.47 12.73 14.35
CA ALA A 180 -53.80 11.49 13.65
C ALA A 180 -54.13 11.73 12.17
N SER A 181 -54.89 12.79 11.85
CA SER A 181 -55.19 13.19 10.48
C SER A 181 -53.92 13.56 9.70
N SER A 182 -52.99 14.27 10.32
CA SER A 182 -51.69 14.62 9.73
C SER A 182 -50.83 13.38 9.46
N LEU A 183 -50.76 12.45 10.41
CA LEU A 183 -50.07 11.16 10.23
C LEU A 183 -50.68 10.36 9.07
N ALA A 184 -52.00 10.24 9.00
CA ALA A 184 -52.71 9.57 7.92
C ALA A 184 -52.43 10.22 6.56
N GLN A 185 -52.48 11.55 6.46
CA GLN A 185 -52.20 12.29 5.22
C GLN A 185 -50.76 12.14 4.73
N LYS A 186 -49.78 12.07 5.66
CA LYS A 186 -48.37 11.88 5.31
C LYS A 186 -48.03 10.44 4.89
N LEU A 187 -48.68 9.43 5.49
CA LEU A 187 -48.42 8.01 5.19
C LEU A 187 -49.26 7.46 4.03
N LEU A 188 -50.53 7.84 3.95
CA LEU A 188 -51.52 7.26 3.04
C LEU A 188 -51.74 8.17 1.81
N THR A 189 -50.65 8.44 1.10
CA THR A 189 -50.64 9.28 -0.11
C THR A 189 -51.20 8.55 -1.33
N VAL A 190 -51.49 9.31 -2.40
CA VAL A 190 -51.90 8.74 -3.70
C VAL A 190 -50.82 7.82 -4.27
N ASP A 191 -49.54 8.20 -4.13
CA ASP A 191 -48.41 7.40 -4.58
C ASP A 191 -48.28 6.10 -3.76
N ASN A 192 -48.52 6.16 -2.44
CA ASN A 192 -48.62 4.96 -1.62
C ASN A 192 -49.73 4.03 -2.11
N ALA A 193 -50.94 4.54 -2.35
CA ALA A 193 -52.06 3.73 -2.83
C ALA A 193 -51.83 3.10 -4.22
N ALA A 194 -50.92 3.65 -5.03
CA ALA A 194 -50.53 3.10 -6.33
C ALA A 194 -49.51 1.94 -6.25
N LEU A 195 -48.87 1.71 -5.10
CA LEU A 195 -47.90 0.63 -4.91
C LEU A 195 -48.57 -0.78 -4.91
N PRO A 196 -47.80 -1.85 -5.18
CA PRO A 196 -48.23 -3.23 -4.91
C PRO A 196 -48.62 -3.46 -3.45
N VAL A 197 -49.58 -4.36 -3.21
CA VAL A 197 -50.12 -4.65 -1.86
C VAL A 197 -49.06 -5.19 -0.88
N ASP A 198 -47.95 -5.76 -1.37
CA ASP A 198 -46.79 -6.17 -0.57
C ASP A 198 -45.76 -5.04 -0.34
N GLN A 199 -46.09 -3.78 -0.68
CA GLN A 199 -45.20 -2.61 -0.58
C GLN A 199 -45.89 -1.35 0.01
N GLN A 200 -47.21 -1.39 0.18
CA GLN A 200 -48.01 -0.28 0.73
C GLN A 200 -47.79 -0.06 2.24
N VAL A 201 -47.99 1.17 2.69
CA VAL A 201 -48.42 1.48 4.05
C VAL A 201 -49.95 1.45 4.08
N GLN A 202 -50.54 0.78 5.06
CA GLN A 202 -51.97 0.85 5.34
C GLN A 202 -52.21 1.10 6.83
N MET A 203 -53.39 1.65 7.15
CA MET A 203 -53.75 2.00 8.51
C MET A 203 -55.09 1.34 8.91
N SER A 204 -55.18 0.97 10.19
CA SER A 204 -56.40 0.57 10.87
C SER A 204 -56.62 1.50 12.06
N VAL A 205 -57.88 1.70 12.45
CA VAL A 205 -58.23 2.53 13.61
C VAL A 205 -58.97 1.68 14.64
N VAL A 206 -58.56 1.81 15.90
CA VAL A 206 -59.20 1.22 17.08
C VAL A 206 -59.72 2.36 17.93
N ASP A 207 -61.03 2.40 18.13
CA ASP A 207 -61.71 3.29 19.07
C ASP A 207 -61.73 2.64 20.46
N PHE A 208 -61.59 3.43 21.54
CA PHE A 208 -61.80 2.91 22.89
C PHE A 208 -62.24 3.94 23.93
N ASP A 209 -63.20 3.52 24.74
CA ASP A 209 -63.69 4.17 25.94
C ASP A 209 -63.66 3.16 27.12
N THR A 210 -64.76 2.94 27.83
CA THR A 210 -64.98 1.78 28.71
C THR A 210 -64.90 0.44 27.96
N LYS A 211 -65.16 0.43 26.65
CA LYS A 211 -65.01 -0.71 25.72
C LYS A 211 -64.03 -0.35 24.61
N SER A 212 -63.87 -1.21 23.62
CA SER A 212 -63.12 -0.87 22.40
C SER A 212 -63.74 -1.53 21.17
N THR A 213 -63.70 -0.83 20.04
CA THR A 213 -64.13 -1.31 18.72
C THR A 213 -63.02 -1.13 17.69
N ILE A 214 -63.02 -1.98 16.66
CA ILE A 214 -62.18 -1.82 15.47
C ILE A 214 -63.05 -1.16 14.41
N GLU A 215 -62.62 0.00 13.91
CA GLU A 215 -63.41 0.80 12.97
C GLU A 215 -63.48 0.19 11.56
N ASN A 216 -64.52 0.57 10.83
CA ASN A 216 -64.72 0.19 9.44
C ASN A 216 -64.41 1.37 8.51
N LEU A 217 -63.26 1.30 7.85
CA LEU A 217 -62.69 2.33 6.99
C LEU A 217 -63.24 2.23 5.56
N GLY A 218 -64.58 2.19 5.42
CA GLY A 218 -65.31 2.18 4.15
C GLY A 218 -65.26 0.88 3.33
N GLY A 219 -64.11 0.18 3.32
CA GLY A 219 -63.90 -1.09 2.60
C GLY A 219 -63.54 -2.28 3.49
N GLY A 220 -63.37 -2.07 4.80
CA GLY A 220 -62.90 -3.08 5.75
C GLY A 220 -62.18 -2.44 6.94
N GLN A 221 -61.43 -3.23 7.70
CA GLN A 221 -60.71 -2.76 8.90
C GLN A 221 -59.37 -2.07 8.59
N TRP A 222 -58.92 -2.09 7.33
CA TRP A 222 -57.67 -1.49 6.86
C TRP A 222 -57.93 -0.62 5.64
N SER A 223 -57.26 0.53 5.53
CA SER A 223 -57.30 1.37 4.33
C SER A 223 -55.94 1.98 3.99
N THR A 224 -55.73 2.25 2.71
CA THR A 224 -54.61 3.02 2.13
C THR A 224 -55.01 4.46 1.79
N SER A 225 -56.21 4.90 2.19
CA SER A 225 -56.75 6.24 1.99
C SER A 225 -56.72 7.02 3.31
N ALA A 226 -56.01 8.16 3.31
CA ALA A 226 -56.02 9.10 4.43
C ALA A 226 -57.44 9.57 4.79
N GLN A 227 -58.32 9.71 3.79
CA GLN A 227 -59.67 10.21 4.01
C GLN A 227 -60.56 9.18 4.73
N ASP A 228 -60.37 7.88 4.49
CA ASP A 228 -61.16 6.84 5.14
C ASP A 228 -60.84 6.79 6.65
N VAL A 229 -59.55 6.94 7.00
CA VAL A 229 -59.08 7.10 8.38
C VAL A 229 -59.68 8.35 9.01
N ILE A 230 -59.58 9.51 8.34
CA ILE A 230 -60.10 10.79 8.86
C ILE A 230 -61.62 10.72 9.12
N ASN A 231 -62.38 10.10 8.21
CA ASN A 231 -63.82 9.93 8.34
C ASN A 231 -64.21 9.06 9.54
N SER A 232 -63.37 8.08 9.94
CA SER A 232 -63.65 7.23 11.12
C SER A 232 -63.68 8.02 12.43
N PHE A 233 -62.98 9.17 12.50
CA PHE A 233 -63.00 10.05 13.67
C PHE A 233 -64.30 10.86 13.80
N ASP A 234 -65.24 10.77 12.85
CA ASP A 234 -66.56 11.43 12.93
C ASP A 234 -67.64 10.54 13.56
N SER A 235 -67.40 9.23 13.70
CA SER A 235 -68.29 8.28 14.39
C SER A 235 -67.97 8.07 15.87
N MET A 236 -66.82 8.56 16.35
CA MET A 236 -66.36 8.42 17.73
C MET A 236 -66.97 9.49 18.63
N ASP A 237 -67.50 9.09 19.79
CA ASP A 237 -68.21 9.99 20.72
C ASP A 237 -67.42 10.17 22.03
N VAL A 238 -66.71 11.30 22.12
CA VAL A 238 -65.92 11.68 23.29
C VAL A 238 -66.71 12.30 24.45
N SER A 239 -68.04 12.18 24.45
CA SER A 239 -68.88 12.73 25.52
C SER A 239 -68.93 11.83 26.75
N TYR A 240 -69.21 12.44 27.90
CA TYR A 240 -69.43 11.71 29.16
C TYR A 240 -70.74 10.88 29.18
N GLU A 241 -71.58 10.93 28.15
CA GLU A 241 -72.92 10.32 28.17
C GLU A 241 -72.95 8.85 27.70
N ASN A 242 -71.94 8.39 26.95
CA ASN A 242 -71.95 7.08 26.29
C ASN A 242 -71.18 5.94 27.00
N GLY A 243 -70.18 6.26 27.81
CA GLY A 243 -69.41 5.24 28.53
C GLY A 243 -68.29 5.83 29.39
N GLY A 244 -67.60 6.85 28.88
CA GLY A 244 -66.84 7.84 29.64
C GLY A 244 -65.55 7.37 30.30
N GLY A 245 -65.33 6.07 30.45
CA GLY A 245 -64.12 5.47 31.02
C GLY A 245 -63.04 5.17 29.99
N THR A 246 -61.93 4.58 30.46
CA THR A 246 -60.67 4.47 29.72
C THR A 246 -60.11 3.04 29.87
N ASN A 247 -60.34 2.17 28.88
CA ASN A 247 -60.02 0.74 28.94
C ASN A 247 -58.86 0.36 28.00
N TRP A 248 -57.63 0.62 28.46
CA TRP A 248 -56.42 0.33 27.71
C TRP A 248 -56.24 -1.15 27.36
N GLU A 249 -56.68 -2.09 28.22
CA GLU A 249 -56.58 -3.53 27.90
C GLU A 249 -57.45 -3.89 26.70
N ALA A 250 -58.71 -3.46 26.66
CA ALA A 250 -59.60 -3.71 25.52
C ALA A 250 -59.03 -3.14 24.22
N ALA A 251 -58.50 -1.91 24.29
CA ALA A 251 -57.90 -1.21 23.17
C ALA A 251 -56.66 -1.95 22.61
N LEU A 252 -55.76 -2.37 23.51
CA LEU A 252 -54.55 -3.09 23.13
C LEU A 252 -54.85 -4.51 22.64
N ASP A 253 -55.84 -5.21 23.19
CA ASP A 253 -56.25 -6.51 22.68
C ASP A 253 -56.90 -6.41 21.29
N ASN A 254 -57.74 -5.40 21.01
CA ASN A 254 -58.21 -5.12 19.66
C ASN A 254 -57.06 -4.76 18.70
N ALA A 255 -56.12 -3.93 19.15
CA ALA A 255 -54.91 -3.62 18.39
C ALA A 255 -54.05 -4.87 18.12
N ASN A 256 -54.03 -5.84 19.03
CA ASN A 256 -53.34 -7.12 18.86
C ASN A 256 -54.06 -8.06 17.88
N LEU A 257 -55.39 -8.10 17.91
CA LEU A 257 -56.23 -8.89 17.00
C LEU A 257 -56.11 -8.44 15.53
N LEU A 258 -55.85 -7.15 15.30
CA LEU A 258 -55.55 -6.58 13.99
C LEU A 258 -54.25 -7.16 13.41
N GLN A 259 -54.38 -8.25 12.67
CA GLN A 259 -53.29 -8.90 11.95
C GLN A 259 -53.56 -8.82 10.45
N THR A 260 -52.50 -8.80 9.67
CA THR A 260 -52.58 -8.89 8.22
C THR A 260 -51.76 -10.09 7.77
N ASN A 261 -52.21 -10.79 6.73
CA ASN A 261 -51.44 -11.89 6.16
C ASN A 261 -50.40 -11.38 5.14
N ARG A 262 -50.00 -10.10 5.23
CA ARG A 262 -49.03 -9.47 4.33
C ARG A 262 -47.64 -9.94 4.76
N THR A 263 -46.97 -10.66 3.85
CA THR A 263 -45.68 -11.27 4.15
C THR A 263 -44.61 -10.19 4.31
N GLY A 264 -43.91 -10.21 5.44
CA GLY A 264 -42.87 -9.22 5.76
C GLY A 264 -43.40 -7.87 6.25
N ALA A 265 -44.69 -7.77 6.63
CA ALA A 265 -45.24 -6.50 7.08
C ALA A 265 -44.82 -6.14 8.51
N HIS A 266 -44.25 -4.93 8.67
CA HIS A 266 -43.90 -4.38 9.97
C HIS A 266 -45.11 -3.69 10.60
N LYS A 267 -45.48 -4.13 11.81
CA LYS A 267 -46.63 -3.62 12.54
C LYS A 267 -46.23 -2.55 13.56
N TYR A 268 -46.91 -1.41 13.50
CA TYR A 268 -46.72 -0.28 14.41
C TYR A 268 -48.04 0.00 15.13
N ILE A 269 -48.01 0.24 16.43
CA ILE A 269 -49.17 0.62 17.25
C ILE A 269 -48.92 2.05 17.75
N VAL A 270 -49.78 2.99 17.35
CA VAL A 270 -49.75 4.37 17.84
C VAL A 270 -50.91 4.52 18.83
N PHE A 271 -50.58 4.49 20.12
CA PHE A 271 -51.53 4.48 21.23
C PHE A 271 -51.69 5.89 21.81
N VAL A 272 -52.82 6.52 21.55
CA VAL A 272 -53.12 7.92 21.90
C VAL A 272 -54.11 7.97 23.05
N SER A 273 -53.77 8.61 24.18
CA SER A 273 -54.62 8.67 25.40
C SER A 273 -54.31 9.88 26.29
N ASP A 274 -55.26 10.33 27.10
CA ASP A 274 -55.11 11.51 27.99
C ASP A 274 -54.96 11.22 29.49
N GLY A 275 -54.89 9.94 29.89
CA GLY A 275 -54.95 9.63 31.31
C GLY A 275 -54.61 8.19 31.65
N ALA A 276 -54.79 7.83 32.93
CA ALA A 276 -54.59 6.46 33.39
C ALA A 276 -55.82 5.59 33.08
N PRO A 277 -55.65 4.27 32.83
CA PRO A 277 -56.78 3.39 32.55
C PRO A 277 -57.68 3.23 33.79
N THR A 278 -58.97 3.47 33.60
CA THR A 278 -60.00 3.38 34.64
C THR A 278 -60.81 2.07 34.58
N PHE A 279 -60.64 1.31 33.49
CA PHE A 279 -61.25 0.00 33.26
C PHE A 279 -60.25 -1.00 32.64
N ARG A 280 -60.60 -2.28 32.72
CA ARG A 280 -59.89 -3.44 32.13
C ARG A 280 -60.89 -4.57 31.82
N ASN A 281 -60.50 -5.55 31.01
CA ASN A 281 -61.34 -6.71 30.70
C ASN A 281 -61.01 -7.94 31.55
N SER A 282 -59.78 -8.01 32.06
CA SER A 282 -59.28 -9.10 32.89
C SER A 282 -59.61 -8.88 34.36
N SER A 283 -60.04 -9.94 35.04
CA SER A 283 -60.27 -9.89 36.48
C SER A 283 -58.97 -9.68 37.28
N MET A 284 -57.79 -9.86 36.65
CA MET A 284 -56.46 -9.80 37.29
C MET A 284 -56.34 -10.68 38.56
N ASN A 285 -57.11 -11.77 38.60
CA ASN A 285 -57.26 -12.66 39.76
C ASN A 285 -57.72 -11.91 41.04
N THR A 286 -58.54 -10.87 40.86
CA THR A 286 -59.19 -10.12 41.93
C THR A 286 -60.32 -10.95 42.52
N ASP A 287 -60.29 -11.18 43.84
CA ASP A 287 -61.36 -11.87 44.55
C ASP A 287 -62.54 -10.93 44.79
N CYS A 288 -63.61 -11.11 44.01
CA CYS A 288 -64.85 -10.33 44.10
C CYS A 288 -65.88 -11.03 44.98
N GLY A 289 -65.55 -11.17 46.27
CA GLY A 289 -66.44 -11.76 47.26
C GLY A 289 -67.75 -10.98 47.41
N MET A 290 -68.89 -11.67 47.32
CA MET A 290 -70.19 -11.08 47.66
C MET A 290 -70.21 -10.70 49.14
N VAL A 291 -70.37 -9.41 49.44
CA VAL A 291 -70.38 -8.92 50.82
C VAL A 291 -71.78 -9.04 51.44
N ALA A 292 -71.85 -9.61 52.64
CA ALA A 292 -73.03 -9.49 53.48
C ALA A 292 -73.29 -8.01 53.86
N GLU A 293 -74.55 -7.72 54.20
CA GLU A 293 -75.11 -6.37 54.35
C GLU A 293 -74.21 -5.34 55.07
N GLY A 294 -73.98 -4.20 54.41
CA GLY A 294 -73.69 -2.93 55.10
C GLY A 294 -72.29 -2.30 54.97
N LYS A 295 -71.34 -2.89 54.24
CA LYS A 295 -70.04 -2.23 53.94
C LYS A 295 -69.56 -2.49 52.51
N SER A 296 -69.71 -1.48 51.65
CA SER A 296 -69.23 -1.49 50.27
C SER A 296 -67.76 -1.03 50.18
N THR A 297 -66.82 -1.98 50.09
CA THR A 297 -65.40 -1.69 49.80
C THR A 297 -64.82 -2.73 48.84
N TYR A 298 -65.24 -2.69 47.57
CA TYR A 298 -64.58 -3.40 46.46
C TYR A 298 -64.66 -2.55 45.19
N GLY A 299 -63.75 -1.59 45.07
CA GLY A 299 -63.64 -0.67 43.93
C GLY A 299 -62.91 -1.26 42.72
N ASP A 300 -63.06 -2.55 42.48
CA ASP A 300 -62.16 -3.31 41.59
C ASP A 300 -62.83 -4.53 40.91
N CYS A 301 -64.16 -4.62 41.00
CA CYS A 301 -64.97 -5.75 40.53
C CYS A 301 -65.80 -5.38 39.30
N ASP A 302 -66.65 -6.30 38.83
CA ASP A 302 -67.48 -6.12 37.63
C ASP A 302 -68.19 -4.76 37.63
N TYR A 303 -68.05 -4.00 36.54
CA TYR A 303 -68.68 -2.70 36.37
C TYR A 303 -70.19 -2.86 36.22
N TYR A 304 -70.97 -2.11 37.02
CA TYR A 304 -72.42 -2.07 36.89
C TYR A 304 -72.84 -0.86 36.07
N ASP A 305 -73.53 -1.08 34.95
CA ASP A 305 -74.13 -0.02 34.16
C ASP A 305 -75.15 0.75 35.01
N GLY A 306 -74.85 2.03 35.31
CA GLY A 306 -75.71 2.88 36.13
C GLY A 306 -77.11 3.09 35.56
N LYS A 307 -77.31 2.95 34.24
CA LYS A 307 -78.61 3.10 33.58
C LYS A 307 -79.51 1.88 33.80
N ASN A 308 -78.95 0.68 34.01
CA ASN A 308 -79.71 -0.58 34.12
C ASN A 308 -79.47 -1.40 35.40
N HIS A 309 -78.50 -1.04 36.25
CA HIS A 309 -78.06 -1.79 37.44
C HIS A 309 -77.74 -3.27 37.14
N ARG A 310 -77.13 -3.54 35.98
CA ARG A 310 -76.66 -4.88 35.57
C ARG A 310 -75.14 -4.87 35.46
N PRO A 311 -74.46 -5.97 35.86
CA PRO A 311 -73.03 -6.10 35.59
C PRO A 311 -72.82 -6.16 34.08
N VAL A 312 -71.86 -5.38 33.59
CA VAL A 312 -71.32 -5.50 32.24
C VAL A 312 -70.31 -6.64 32.28
N GLU A 313 -70.71 -7.82 31.81
CA GLU A 313 -69.85 -9.01 31.82
C GLU A 313 -68.50 -8.71 31.17
N HIS A 314 -67.41 -9.12 31.84
CA HIS A 314 -66.02 -8.96 31.39
C HIS A 314 -65.53 -7.50 31.29
N VAL A 315 -66.09 -6.57 32.09
CA VAL A 315 -65.51 -5.24 32.32
C VAL A 315 -65.33 -5.00 33.81
N TYR A 316 -64.09 -4.76 34.25
CA TYR A 316 -63.69 -4.52 35.64
C TYR A 316 -63.15 -3.11 35.82
N GLY A 317 -63.45 -2.50 36.97
CA GLY A 317 -62.96 -1.16 37.31
C GLY A 317 -64.07 -0.25 37.84
N THR A 318 -63.70 0.95 38.28
CA THR A 318 -64.62 1.91 38.91
C THR A 318 -64.94 3.14 38.06
N GLY A 319 -64.25 3.34 36.93
CA GLY A 319 -64.34 4.60 36.19
C GLY A 319 -63.67 5.79 36.89
N LEU A 320 -62.97 5.58 38.01
CA LEU A 320 -62.28 6.62 38.78
C LEU A 320 -60.78 6.35 38.82
N PRO A 321 -59.92 7.25 38.30
CA PRO A 321 -58.46 7.03 38.25
C PRO A 321 -57.82 6.77 39.62
N ASP A 322 -58.28 7.48 40.66
CA ASP A 322 -57.71 7.41 42.02
C ASP A 322 -58.08 6.14 42.80
N HIS A 323 -58.90 5.26 42.21
CA HIS A 323 -59.42 4.05 42.87
C HIS A 323 -58.73 2.76 42.42
N ASP A 324 -57.78 2.80 41.48
CA ASP A 324 -56.95 1.63 41.12
C ASP A 324 -55.80 1.40 42.13
N TYR A 325 -56.18 1.10 43.39
CA TYR A 325 -55.26 0.98 44.53
C TYR A 325 -54.18 -0.10 44.38
N LYS A 326 -54.32 -1.01 43.41
CA LYS A 326 -53.37 -2.09 43.12
C LYS A 326 -52.78 -2.02 41.70
N ASN A 327 -53.05 -0.92 40.98
CA ASN A 327 -52.57 -0.68 39.62
C ASN A 327 -53.00 -1.79 38.63
N TYR A 328 -54.13 -2.46 38.89
CA TYR A 328 -54.63 -3.59 38.10
C TYR A 328 -54.99 -3.20 36.67
N ASN A 329 -55.57 -2.01 36.44
CA ASN A 329 -55.93 -1.58 35.09
C ASN A 329 -54.66 -1.33 34.25
N PHE A 330 -53.68 -0.66 34.84
CA PHE A 330 -52.38 -0.43 34.20
C PHE A 330 -51.61 -1.74 34.00
N ASN A 331 -51.60 -2.65 34.99
CA ASN A 331 -50.92 -3.94 34.87
C ASN A 331 -51.58 -4.85 33.82
N ALA A 332 -52.90 -4.77 33.65
CA ALA A 332 -53.63 -5.43 32.58
C ALA A 332 -53.26 -4.85 31.20
N ALA A 333 -53.19 -3.53 31.07
CA ALA A 333 -52.73 -2.86 29.86
C ALA A 333 -51.27 -3.23 29.49
N VAL A 334 -50.35 -3.24 30.46
CA VAL A 334 -48.96 -3.71 30.26
C VAL A 334 -48.94 -5.16 29.78
N SER A 335 -49.79 -6.01 30.35
CA SER A 335 -49.93 -7.41 29.94
C SER A 335 -50.47 -7.55 28.51
N ALA A 336 -51.45 -6.74 28.12
CA ALA A 336 -51.99 -6.70 26.76
C ALA A 336 -50.96 -6.17 25.74
N ALA A 337 -50.23 -5.09 26.07
CA ALA A 337 -49.13 -4.60 25.25
C ALA A 337 -48.02 -5.66 25.10
N GLY A 338 -47.73 -6.46 26.13
CA GLY A 338 -46.81 -7.60 26.04
C GLY A 338 -47.22 -8.66 25.01
N ARG A 339 -48.52 -8.77 24.66
CA ARG A 339 -49.06 -9.72 23.67
C ARG A 339 -48.92 -9.27 22.21
N ARG A 340 -48.37 -8.07 21.94
CA ARG A 340 -48.35 -7.46 20.59
C ARG A 340 -47.43 -8.08 19.53
N ASN A 341 -46.89 -9.26 19.80
CA ASN A 341 -46.14 -10.11 18.84
C ASN A 341 -45.04 -9.37 18.06
N GLY A 342 -44.22 -8.59 18.76
CA GLY A 342 -43.10 -7.84 18.16
C GLY A 342 -43.46 -6.51 17.51
N ALA A 343 -44.73 -6.09 17.50
CA ALA A 343 -45.12 -4.77 17.01
C ALA A 343 -44.45 -3.64 17.82
N VAL A 344 -43.98 -2.61 17.12
CA VAL A 344 -43.43 -1.40 17.73
C VAL A 344 -44.57 -0.58 18.32
N LEU A 345 -44.45 -0.12 19.57
CA LEU A 345 -45.50 0.65 20.24
C LEU A 345 -45.01 2.07 20.56
N TYR A 346 -45.79 3.05 20.12
CA TYR A 346 -45.63 4.46 20.42
C TYR A 346 -46.77 4.92 21.34
N ALA A 347 -46.44 5.41 22.53
CA ALA A 347 -47.41 5.96 23.48
C ALA A 347 -47.44 7.49 23.36
N VAL A 348 -48.60 8.06 23.04
CA VAL A 348 -48.80 9.49 22.76
C VAL A 348 -49.78 10.06 23.78
N SER A 349 -49.32 10.99 24.61
CA SER A 349 -50.19 11.73 25.52
C SER A 349 -50.92 12.88 24.84
N THR A 350 -52.14 13.21 25.29
CA THR A 350 -52.90 14.38 24.79
C THR A 350 -53.21 15.43 25.86
N GLY A 351 -52.75 15.21 27.10
CA GLY A 351 -52.80 16.16 28.22
C GLY A 351 -51.51 16.09 29.06
N SER A 352 -51.10 17.21 29.65
CA SER A 352 -49.80 17.31 30.35
C SER A 352 -49.75 16.43 31.61
N GLU A 353 -50.92 16.23 32.23
CA GLU A 353 -51.20 15.28 33.31
C GLU A 353 -50.93 13.82 32.94
N ALA A 354 -51.10 13.46 31.65
CA ALA A 354 -50.94 12.09 31.15
C ALA A 354 -49.47 11.70 30.95
N ASN A 355 -48.58 12.68 30.74
CA ASN A 355 -47.20 12.47 30.27
C ASN A 355 -46.44 11.45 31.12
N THR A 356 -46.52 11.55 32.45
CA THR A 356 -45.85 10.61 33.37
C THR A 356 -46.38 9.18 33.20
N LYS A 357 -47.70 8.98 33.18
CA LYS A 357 -48.31 7.65 33.09
C LYS A 357 -48.12 6.98 31.73
N MET A 358 -48.21 7.77 30.65
CA MET A 358 -47.95 7.30 29.29
C MET A 358 -46.46 6.97 29.08
N LYS A 359 -45.56 7.73 29.69
CA LYS A 359 -44.13 7.41 29.72
C LYS A 359 -43.84 6.15 30.53
N ASP A 360 -44.36 6.04 31.75
CA ASP A 360 -44.21 4.86 32.61
C ASP A 360 -44.71 3.60 31.88
N PHE A 361 -45.83 3.69 31.16
CA PHE A 361 -46.37 2.60 30.35
C PHE A 361 -45.40 2.16 29.25
N ALA A 362 -44.91 3.09 28.42
CA ALA A 362 -43.94 2.80 27.36
C ALA A 362 -42.61 2.22 27.90
N ASP A 363 -42.14 2.71 29.05
CA ASP A 363 -40.90 2.26 29.69
C ASP A 363 -41.02 0.90 30.40
N THR A 364 -42.24 0.45 30.73
CA THR A 364 -42.53 -0.78 31.51
C THR A 364 -42.81 -1.99 30.63
N ILE A 365 -43.35 -1.80 29.42
CA ILE A 365 -43.62 -2.90 28.49
C ILE A 365 -42.31 -3.47 27.90
N GLU A 366 -42.32 -4.74 27.52
CA GLU A 366 -41.20 -5.41 26.85
C GLU A 366 -41.63 -5.94 25.46
N PRO A 367 -40.84 -5.77 24.39
CA PRO A 367 -39.78 -4.76 24.24
C PRO A 367 -40.26 -3.36 24.65
N LYS A 368 -39.37 -2.43 24.97
CA LYS A 368 -39.80 -1.08 25.35
C LYS A 368 -40.54 -0.37 24.23
N GLY A 369 -41.56 0.39 24.60
CA GLY A 369 -42.22 1.35 23.72
C GLY A 369 -41.46 2.68 23.70
N THR A 370 -41.90 3.59 22.84
CA THR A 370 -41.40 4.98 22.78
C THR A 370 -42.52 5.93 23.19
N PHE A 371 -42.22 6.87 24.08
CA PHE A 371 -43.20 7.88 24.55
C PHE A 371 -43.03 9.22 23.81
N PHE A 372 -44.15 9.87 23.49
CA PHE A 372 -44.23 11.20 22.90
C PHE A 372 -45.22 12.11 23.63
N ASP A 373 -44.79 13.34 23.89
CA ASP A 373 -45.58 14.41 24.49
C ASP A 373 -46.43 15.11 23.42
N GLY A 374 -47.71 14.74 23.33
CA GLY A 374 -48.63 15.25 22.31
C GLY A 374 -49.37 16.55 22.68
N THR A 375 -49.08 17.14 23.84
CA THR A 375 -49.66 18.42 24.28
C THR A 375 -49.19 19.62 23.45
N ASP A 376 -48.05 19.47 22.77
CA ASP A 376 -47.47 20.47 21.88
C ASP A 376 -47.55 19.93 20.46
N ALA A 377 -48.38 20.56 19.63
CA ALA A 377 -48.58 20.17 18.24
C ALA A 377 -47.27 20.10 17.43
N THR A 378 -46.24 20.86 17.82
CA THR A 378 -44.89 20.81 17.22
C THR A 378 -44.14 19.56 17.67
N LYS A 379 -44.13 19.24 18.97
CA LYS A 379 -43.51 17.99 19.46
C LYS A 379 -44.20 16.76 18.89
N LEU A 380 -45.52 16.81 18.76
CA LEU A 380 -46.32 15.72 18.19
C LEU A 380 -46.07 15.56 16.68
N ALA A 381 -46.03 16.66 15.94
CA ALA A 381 -45.62 16.64 14.53
C ALA A 381 -44.20 16.10 14.36
N ASN A 382 -43.24 16.54 15.19
CA ASN A 382 -41.85 16.05 15.17
C ASN A 382 -41.74 14.56 15.56
N ALA A 383 -42.56 14.10 16.52
CA ALA A 383 -42.65 12.70 16.92
C ALA A 383 -43.17 11.82 15.78
N PHE A 384 -44.24 12.24 15.11
CA PHE A 384 -44.77 11.57 13.94
C PHE A 384 -43.84 11.68 12.74
N ASP A 385 -43.12 12.79 12.57
CA ASP A 385 -42.04 12.88 11.59
C ASP A 385 -40.91 11.89 11.91
N ALA A 386 -40.55 11.65 13.19
CA ALA A 386 -39.58 10.61 13.54
C ALA A 386 -40.09 9.18 13.22
N ILE A 387 -41.39 8.90 13.38
CA ILE A 387 -42.00 7.63 12.90
C ILE A 387 -41.92 7.54 11.38
N ILE A 388 -42.28 8.61 10.67
CA ILE A 388 -42.27 8.67 9.20
C ILE A 388 -40.84 8.50 8.66
N GLN A 389 -39.84 9.16 9.25
CA GLN A 389 -38.42 9.00 8.93
C GLN A 389 -38.01 7.53 9.02
N HIS A 390 -38.42 6.82 10.07
CA HIS A 390 -38.13 5.39 10.22
C HIS A 390 -38.81 4.52 9.13
N ILE A 391 -39.89 4.99 8.51
CA ILE A 391 -40.66 4.28 7.48
C ILE A 391 -40.21 4.65 6.04
N ILE A 392 -39.70 5.87 5.78
CA ILE A 392 -39.44 6.37 4.40
C ILE A 392 -38.00 6.79 4.09
N THR A 393 -37.06 6.71 5.04
CA THR A 393 -35.69 7.23 4.83
C THR A 393 -34.97 6.55 3.67
N ASN A 394 -34.34 7.37 2.81
CA ASN A 394 -33.43 6.93 1.75
C ASN A 394 -32.00 7.40 2.04
N SER A 395 -31.11 6.51 2.48
CA SER A 395 -29.68 6.81 2.68
C SER A 395 -28.78 6.25 1.56
N LYS A 396 -27.66 6.92 1.24
CA LYS A 396 -26.61 6.49 0.28
C LYS A 396 -25.21 6.92 0.74
N TYR A 397 -24.14 6.38 0.14
CA TYR A 397 -22.76 6.86 0.36
C TYR A 397 -22.36 7.99 -0.59
N GLN A 398 -21.64 9.00 -0.08
CA GLN A 398 -21.10 10.15 -0.84
C GLN A 398 -19.67 10.48 -0.40
N ASP A 399 -18.94 11.22 -1.25
CA ASP A 399 -17.58 11.73 -0.98
C ASP A 399 -16.61 10.61 -0.55
N VAL A 400 -16.67 9.47 -1.26
CA VAL A 400 -15.88 8.30 -0.92
C VAL A 400 -14.41 8.48 -1.36
N LEU A 401 -13.49 8.04 -0.50
CA LEU A 401 -12.06 8.01 -0.76
C LEU A 401 -11.50 6.67 -0.27
N ILE A 402 -11.07 5.80 -1.19
CA ILE A 402 -10.19 4.68 -0.84
C ILE A 402 -8.78 5.24 -0.71
N LYS A 403 -8.09 4.94 0.38
CA LYS A 403 -6.72 5.38 0.65
C LYS A 403 -5.89 4.23 1.21
N ASP A 404 -4.72 3.99 0.62
CA ASP A 404 -3.74 3.01 1.09
C ASP A 404 -2.32 3.57 1.00
N THR A 405 -1.39 3.05 1.79
CA THR A 405 0.03 3.40 1.74
C THR A 405 0.83 2.11 1.76
N LEU A 406 1.59 1.82 0.69
CA LEU A 406 2.31 0.56 0.58
C LEU A 406 3.44 0.45 1.63
N SER A 407 3.70 -0.76 2.08
CA SER A 407 4.70 -1.05 3.11
C SER A 407 6.13 -0.76 2.64
N GLY A 408 7.10 -0.79 3.56
CA GLY A 408 8.52 -0.82 3.22
C GLY A 408 8.85 -1.96 2.25
N TYR A 409 8.19 -3.11 2.43
CA TYR A 409 8.42 -4.38 1.74
C TYR A 409 7.80 -4.48 0.33
N ALA A 410 6.98 -3.51 -0.09
CA ALA A 410 6.34 -3.49 -1.40
C ALA A 410 6.82 -2.31 -2.26
N VAL A 411 6.96 -2.54 -3.57
CA VAL A 411 7.32 -1.52 -4.56
C VAL A 411 6.41 -1.66 -5.78
N SER A 412 5.89 -0.54 -6.29
CA SER A 412 5.12 -0.52 -7.54
C SER A 412 5.98 -0.94 -8.75
N THR A 413 5.33 -1.49 -9.77
CA THR A 413 5.99 -1.85 -11.04
C THR A 413 5.23 -1.30 -12.24
N ASP A 414 5.91 -1.19 -13.38
CA ASP A 414 5.24 -1.11 -14.67
C ASP A 414 4.52 -2.45 -15.03
N ASN A 415 3.83 -2.48 -16.17
CA ASN A 415 3.10 -3.66 -16.66
C ASN A 415 4.00 -4.89 -16.85
N LEU A 416 5.30 -4.70 -17.12
CA LEU A 416 6.31 -5.76 -17.34
C LEU A 416 7.01 -6.19 -16.04
N GLY A 417 6.60 -5.67 -14.87
CA GLY A 417 7.25 -5.95 -13.59
C GLY A 417 8.55 -5.17 -13.36
N GLY A 418 8.86 -4.21 -14.23
CA GLY A 418 10.07 -3.38 -14.19
C GLY A 418 10.00 -2.23 -13.18
N THR A 419 10.61 -1.10 -13.52
CA THR A 419 10.63 0.11 -12.68
C THR A 419 9.58 1.08 -13.20
N GLY A 420 8.50 1.26 -12.44
CA GLY A 420 7.42 2.15 -12.83
C GLY A 420 6.20 2.01 -11.93
N VAL A 421 5.06 2.38 -12.50
CA VAL A 421 3.74 2.29 -11.86
C VAL A 421 2.75 1.77 -12.89
N SER A 422 1.88 0.87 -12.47
CA SER A 422 0.71 0.42 -13.18
C SER A 422 -0.44 0.43 -12.19
N ILE A 423 -1.42 1.29 -12.46
CA ILE A 423 -2.66 1.39 -11.71
C ILE A 423 -3.84 1.28 -12.68
N GLU A 424 -4.89 0.60 -12.24
CA GLU A 424 -6.12 0.39 -12.99
C GLU A 424 -7.30 0.65 -12.03
N ALA A 425 -8.42 1.13 -12.57
CA ALA A 425 -9.66 1.28 -11.81
C ALA A 425 -10.83 0.78 -12.66
N SER A 426 -11.79 0.13 -12.00
CA SER A 426 -12.97 -0.45 -12.65
C SER A 426 -14.18 -0.44 -11.72
N ALA A 427 -15.37 -0.55 -12.29
CA ALA A 427 -16.62 -0.72 -11.56
C ALA A 427 -17.41 -1.91 -12.11
N ARG A 428 -18.00 -2.72 -11.21
CA ARG A 428 -18.85 -3.86 -11.57
C ARG A 428 -20.20 -3.79 -10.89
N ASP A 429 -21.25 -4.23 -11.57
CA ASP A 429 -22.58 -4.36 -10.97
C ASP A 429 -22.73 -5.68 -10.18
N VAL A 430 -23.94 -5.91 -9.63
CA VAL A 430 -24.31 -7.11 -8.88
C VAL A 430 -24.22 -8.42 -9.69
N ASN A 431 -24.28 -8.35 -11.02
CA ASN A 431 -24.12 -9.50 -11.93
C ASN A 431 -22.65 -9.76 -12.28
N GLY A 432 -21.75 -8.82 -11.94
CA GLY A 432 -20.34 -8.83 -12.29
C GLY A 432 -20.02 -8.16 -13.62
N ASP A 433 -21.02 -7.56 -14.29
CA ASP A 433 -20.86 -6.87 -15.57
C ASP A 433 -20.04 -5.58 -15.39
N ASP A 434 -19.21 -5.25 -16.38
CA ASP A 434 -18.33 -4.08 -16.33
C ASP A 434 -19.12 -2.80 -16.64
N VAL A 435 -19.30 -1.97 -15.61
CA VAL A 435 -20.02 -0.69 -15.69
C VAL A 435 -19.09 0.52 -15.59
N THR A 436 -17.78 0.32 -15.69
CA THR A 436 -16.74 1.37 -15.54
C THR A 436 -16.98 2.61 -16.41
N THR A 437 -17.58 2.44 -17.58
CA THR A 437 -17.86 3.53 -18.54
C THR A 437 -19.33 3.96 -18.60
N THR A 438 -20.23 3.27 -17.89
CA THR A 438 -21.68 3.50 -17.94
C THR A 438 -22.25 3.99 -16.61
N ASP A 439 -21.65 3.63 -15.49
CA ASP A 439 -22.05 4.12 -14.18
C ASP A 439 -21.60 5.58 -13.96
N ALA A 440 -22.50 6.40 -13.41
CA ALA A 440 -22.29 7.84 -13.27
C ALA A 440 -21.19 8.20 -12.25
N ALA A 441 -21.02 7.40 -11.19
CA ALA A 441 -19.95 7.62 -10.21
C ALA A 441 -18.62 7.00 -10.69
N ALA A 442 -18.65 5.88 -11.42
CA ALA A 442 -17.46 5.29 -12.02
C ALA A 442 -16.80 6.26 -13.02
N GLN A 443 -17.60 7.00 -13.79
CA GLN A 443 -17.11 8.02 -14.72
C GLN A 443 -16.36 9.19 -14.04
N THR A 444 -16.57 9.44 -12.74
CA THR A 444 -15.91 10.55 -12.02
C THR A 444 -14.72 10.12 -11.15
N MET A 445 -14.51 8.82 -10.95
CA MET A 445 -13.47 8.30 -10.06
C MET A 445 -12.05 8.63 -10.53
N GLN A 446 -11.16 8.98 -9.61
CA GLN A 446 -9.79 9.41 -9.91
C GLN A 446 -8.78 8.50 -9.20
N PRO A 447 -8.26 7.45 -9.87
CA PRO A 447 -7.18 6.63 -9.32
C PRO A 447 -5.84 7.39 -9.42
N THR A 448 -5.11 7.48 -8.31
CA THR A 448 -3.79 8.10 -8.26
C THR A 448 -2.81 7.29 -7.41
N TYR A 449 -1.52 7.38 -7.74
CA TYR A 449 -0.47 6.78 -6.92
C TYR A 449 0.77 7.69 -6.85
N ASN A 450 1.20 8.01 -5.64
CA ASN A 450 2.39 8.81 -5.38
C ASN A 450 3.57 7.92 -4.98
N GLN A 451 4.58 7.82 -5.85
CA GLN A 451 5.77 6.99 -5.62
C GLN A 451 6.61 7.43 -4.41
N GLN A 452 6.60 8.72 -4.03
CA GLN A 452 7.41 9.24 -2.92
C GLN A 452 6.79 8.90 -1.56
N THR A 453 5.47 9.03 -1.44
CA THR A 453 4.73 8.69 -0.21
C THR A 453 4.24 7.25 -0.19
N LYS A 454 4.43 6.49 -1.28
CA LYS A 454 3.85 5.16 -1.54
C LYS A 454 2.31 5.11 -1.41
N GLN A 455 1.63 6.23 -1.59
CA GLN A 455 0.20 6.37 -1.34
C GLN A 455 -0.62 6.09 -2.59
N LEU A 456 -1.57 5.14 -2.51
CA LEU A 456 -2.56 4.80 -3.52
C LEU A 456 -3.91 5.37 -3.08
N GLU A 457 -4.62 6.05 -3.99
CA GLU A 457 -5.94 6.61 -3.71
C GLU A 457 -6.91 6.36 -4.88
N LEU A 458 -8.17 6.08 -4.56
CA LEU A 458 -9.32 6.21 -5.48
C LEU A 458 -10.25 7.27 -4.91
N ASN A 459 -10.18 8.48 -5.47
CA ASN A 459 -10.92 9.63 -5.01
C ASN A 459 -12.19 9.84 -5.86
N PHE A 460 -13.35 9.92 -5.21
CA PHE A 460 -14.59 10.38 -5.85
C PHE A 460 -14.76 11.89 -5.57
N PRO A 461 -14.92 12.75 -6.60
CA PRO A 461 -15.05 14.20 -6.40
C PRO A 461 -16.20 14.60 -5.48
N GLN A 462 -16.04 15.72 -4.76
CA GLN A 462 -17.05 16.22 -3.83
C GLN A 462 -18.44 16.32 -4.49
N GLY A 463 -19.45 15.80 -3.80
CA GLY A 463 -20.84 15.67 -4.27
C GLY A 463 -21.15 14.31 -4.90
N THR A 464 -20.15 13.50 -5.28
CA THR A 464 -20.38 12.20 -5.94
C THR A 464 -21.00 11.20 -4.97
N VAL A 465 -22.20 10.73 -5.31
CA VAL A 465 -22.92 9.66 -4.62
C VAL A 465 -22.62 8.34 -5.34
N LEU A 466 -22.24 7.29 -4.61
CA LEU A 466 -22.00 5.97 -5.22
C LEU A 466 -23.32 5.31 -5.63
N SER A 467 -23.31 4.61 -6.76
CA SER A 467 -24.46 3.82 -7.21
C SER A 467 -24.63 2.57 -6.35
N PRO A 468 -25.87 2.19 -5.99
CA PRO A 468 -26.09 1.02 -5.14
C PRO A 468 -25.74 -0.28 -5.86
N ASN A 469 -25.18 -1.23 -5.10
CA ASN A 469 -24.79 -2.56 -5.57
C ASN A 469 -23.74 -2.54 -6.70
N VAL A 470 -23.05 -1.40 -6.89
CA VAL A 470 -21.89 -1.26 -7.77
C VAL A 470 -20.61 -1.30 -6.92
N THR A 471 -19.71 -2.22 -7.25
CA THR A 471 -18.40 -2.38 -6.62
C THR A 471 -17.33 -1.65 -7.41
N TYR A 472 -16.76 -0.60 -6.83
CA TYR A 472 -15.69 0.21 -7.40
C TYR A 472 -14.34 -0.29 -6.88
N THR A 473 -13.42 -0.64 -7.78
CA THR A 473 -12.13 -1.24 -7.46
C THR A 473 -10.99 -0.39 -8.00
N VAL A 474 -9.95 -0.15 -7.18
CA VAL A 474 -8.63 0.32 -7.63
C VAL A 474 -7.60 -0.78 -7.42
N SER A 475 -6.74 -0.97 -8.42
CA SER A 475 -5.70 -1.99 -8.42
C SER A 475 -4.33 -1.39 -8.74
N ILE A 476 -3.28 -1.88 -8.08
CA ILE A 476 -1.88 -1.52 -8.36
C ILE A 476 -1.01 -2.77 -8.54
N LYS A 477 -0.14 -2.77 -9.57
CA LYS A 477 0.85 -3.82 -9.78
C LYS A 477 2.10 -3.55 -8.95
N LEU A 478 2.51 -4.53 -8.15
CA LEU A 478 3.64 -4.42 -7.21
C LEU A 478 4.50 -5.68 -7.17
N LYS A 479 5.69 -5.57 -6.58
CA LYS A 479 6.60 -6.68 -6.25
C LYS A 479 7.24 -6.47 -4.87
N PRO A 480 7.82 -7.53 -4.27
CA PRO A 480 8.59 -7.38 -3.03
C PRO A 480 9.84 -6.52 -3.24
N SER A 481 10.18 -5.71 -2.24
CA SER A 481 11.34 -4.81 -2.23
C SER A 481 12.64 -5.53 -1.86
N ASP A 482 13.79 -4.87 -2.09
CA ASP A 482 15.10 -5.41 -1.67
C ASP A 482 15.15 -5.66 -0.15
N GLU A 483 14.50 -4.81 0.64
CA GLU A 483 14.35 -4.96 2.09
C GLU A 483 13.51 -6.19 2.47
N ALA A 484 12.52 -6.57 1.66
CA ALA A 484 11.72 -7.78 1.89
C ALA A 484 12.57 -9.06 1.70
N TYR A 485 13.37 -9.10 0.63
CA TYR A 485 14.33 -10.19 0.42
C TYR A 485 15.37 -10.24 1.53
N GLN A 486 15.95 -9.09 1.90
CA GLN A 486 16.97 -9.02 2.95
C GLN A 486 16.43 -9.46 4.30
N TYR A 487 15.24 -8.97 4.70
CA TYR A 487 14.58 -9.40 5.94
C TYR A 487 14.40 -10.93 5.98
N PHE A 488 13.85 -11.51 4.90
CA PHE A 488 13.58 -12.95 4.86
C PHE A 488 14.86 -13.80 4.91
N ILE A 489 15.94 -13.33 4.29
CA ILE A 489 17.26 -13.98 4.36
C ILE A 489 17.81 -13.91 5.79
N ASP A 490 17.83 -12.72 6.40
CA ASP A 490 18.38 -12.51 7.75
C ASP A 490 17.58 -13.25 8.84
N HIS A 491 16.27 -13.42 8.64
CA HIS A 491 15.38 -14.17 9.54
C HIS A 491 15.25 -15.65 9.14
N SER A 492 16.23 -16.21 8.42
CA SER A 492 16.33 -17.65 8.12
C SER A 492 15.07 -18.24 7.43
N GLY A 493 14.43 -17.46 6.56
CA GLY A 493 13.22 -17.86 5.83
C GLY A 493 11.91 -17.67 6.60
N GLN A 494 11.90 -16.86 7.65
CA GLN A 494 10.69 -16.50 8.39
C GLN A 494 10.11 -15.16 7.92
N TYR A 495 8.78 -15.09 7.90
CA TYR A 495 8.03 -13.85 7.62
C TYR A 495 7.57 -13.19 8.92
N PRO A 496 7.43 -11.85 8.95
CA PRO A 496 7.01 -11.13 10.16
C PRO A 496 5.51 -11.22 10.44
N SER A 497 4.71 -11.75 9.51
CA SER A 497 3.25 -11.54 9.50
C SER A 497 2.50 -12.68 8.81
N ILE A 498 1.18 -12.72 9.03
CA ILE A 498 0.24 -13.65 8.40
C ILE A 498 -0.88 -12.80 7.79
N GLY A 499 -1.29 -13.06 6.55
CA GLY A 499 -2.36 -12.31 5.90
C GLY A 499 -3.73 -12.57 6.52
N ASP A 500 -4.54 -11.51 6.60
CA ASP A 500 -5.89 -11.56 7.17
C ASP A 500 -6.82 -12.42 6.30
N GLN A 501 -7.97 -12.85 6.85
CA GLN A 501 -8.88 -13.73 6.13
C GLN A 501 -9.56 -13.01 4.95
N GLY A 502 -9.84 -13.74 3.86
CA GLY A 502 -10.53 -13.19 2.68
C GLY A 502 -9.67 -12.34 1.74
N THR A 503 -8.37 -12.18 2.06
CA THR A 503 -7.43 -11.30 1.35
C THR A 503 -6.81 -11.89 0.06
N ASP A 504 -7.28 -13.04 -0.42
CA ASP A 504 -6.89 -13.64 -1.71
C ASP A 504 -7.89 -13.31 -2.82
N ALA A 505 -7.41 -12.89 -3.99
CA ALA A 505 -8.23 -12.82 -5.20
C ALA A 505 -8.85 -14.18 -5.57
N GLU A 506 -9.89 -14.21 -6.39
CA GLU A 506 -10.51 -15.46 -6.83
C GLU A 506 -9.45 -16.38 -7.49
N GLY A 507 -9.44 -17.66 -7.08
CA GLY A 507 -8.46 -18.64 -7.54
C GLY A 507 -7.03 -18.48 -6.96
N ASN A 508 -6.80 -17.57 -6.02
CA ASN A 508 -5.51 -17.41 -5.33
C ASN A 508 -5.58 -17.98 -3.90
N THR A 509 -4.42 -18.35 -3.35
CA THR A 509 -4.28 -18.89 -1.98
C THR A 509 -2.93 -18.46 -1.36
N THR A 510 -2.48 -17.27 -1.70
CA THR A 510 -1.16 -16.71 -1.33
C THR A 510 -1.21 -15.84 -0.09
N SER A 511 -2.37 -15.32 0.33
CA SER A 511 -2.47 -14.33 1.40
C SER A 511 -3.25 -14.81 2.62
N SER A 512 -4.47 -15.32 2.43
CA SER A 512 -5.43 -15.61 3.49
C SER A 512 -4.90 -16.69 4.45
N GLY A 513 -4.55 -16.29 5.68
CA GLY A 513 -3.92 -17.17 6.66
C GLY A 513 -2.53 -17.69 6.25
N LYS A 514 -1.84 -17.02 5.31
CA LYS A 514 -0.49 -17.39 4.85
C LYS A 514 0.57 -16.47 5.44
N PRO A 515 1.78 -16.99 5.74
CA PRO A 515 2.88 -16.14 6.18
C PRO A 515 3.40 -15.28 5.02
N GLY A 516 3.72 -14.01 5.29
CA GLY A 516 4.22 -13.07 4.28
C GLY A 516 4.55 -11.69 4.87
N PHE A 517 4.87 -10.74 4.00
CA PHE A 517 4.98 -9.31 4.35
C PHE A 517 3.68 -8.59 4.02
N TYR A 518 3.11 -7.81 4.94
CA TYR A 518 1.93 -7.00 4.59
C TYR A 518 2.22 -6.04 3.43
N SER A 519 1.27 -5.93 2.50
CA SER A 519 1.40 -5.05 1.33
C SER A 519 1.34 -3.56 1.70
N ASN A 520 0.68 -3.21 2.80
CA ASN A 520 0.54 -1.85 3.33
C ASN A 520 1.35 -1.59 4.59
N ALA A 521 1.62 -0.30 4.81
CA ALA A 521 2.20 0.21 6.03
C ALA A 521 1.23 0.11 7.21
N ASP A 522 1.81 0.21 8.40
CA ASP A 522 1.12 0.34 9.67
C ASP A 522 1.09 1.80 10.12
N ASN A 523 -0.01 2.18 10.79
CA ASN A 523 -0.05 3.36 11.63
C ASN A 523 0.82 3.16 12.88
N ALA A 524 1.09 4.24 13.63
CA ALA A 524 1.93 4.19 14.83
C ALA A 524 1.37 3.30 15.97
N ASP A 525 0.09 2.94 15.93
CA ASP A 525 -0.59 2.04 16.85
C ASP A 525 -0.67 0.57 16.35
N GLY A 526 -0.11 0.27 15.17
CA GLY A 526 -0.17 -1.05 14.54
C GLY A 526 -1.43 -1.32 13.71
N SER A 527 -2.37 -0.37 13.65
CA SER A 527 -3.52 -0.47 12.74
C SER A 527 -3.12 -0.23 11.28
N THR A 528 -3.97 -0.63 10.33
CA THR A 528 -3.70 -0.50 8.90
C THR A 528 -3.78 0.96 8.41
N THR A 529 -2.84 1.38 7.55
CA THR A 529 -3.00 2.66 6.82
C THR A 529 -4.11 2.61 5.78
N ALA A 530 -4.56 1.41 5.38
CA ALA A 530 -5.58 1.20 4.35
C ALA A 530 -6.99 1.45 4.90
N ASN A 531 -7.65 2.50 4.42
CA ASN A 531 -8.98 2.90 4.88
C ASN A 531 -9.88 3.33 3.72
N VAL A 532 -11.18 3.10 3.87
CA VAL A 532 -12.22 3.76 3.07
C VAL A 532 -12.84 4.86 3.93
N LEU A 533 -12.74 6.09 3.46
CA LEU A 533 -13.36 7.27 4.05
C LEU A 533 -14.64 7.56 3.26
N TYR A 534 -15.72 7.92 3.96
CA TYR A 534 -17.04 8.08 3.36
C TYR A 534 -17.93 9.02 4.18
N LYS A 535 -18.96 9.59 3.54
CA LYS A 535 -20.10 10.23 4.21
C LYS A 535 -21.37 9.46 3.88
N THR A 536 -22.39 9.54 4.72
CA THR A 536 -23.74 9.11 4.39
C THR A 536 -24.61 10.32 4.06
N VAL A 537 -25.37 10.23 2.98
CA VAL A 537 -26.41 11.19 2.61
C VAL A 537 -27.73 10.58 2.96
N THR A 538 -28.55 11.27 3.72
CA THR A 538 -29.89 10.86 4.11
C THR A 538 -30.89 11.81 3.47
N GLN A 539 -31.75 11.26 2.62
CA GLN A 539 -32.81 11.98 1.93
C GLN A 539 -34.17 11.49 2.42
N VAL A 540 -35.05 12.45 2.70
CA VAL A 540 -36.42 12.24 3.16
C VAL A 540 -37.33 12.92 2.14
N GLU A 541 -38.45 12.27 1.81
CA GLU A 541 -39.36 12.77 0.79
C GLU A 541 -39.92 14.15 1.21
N GLY A 542 -39.61 15.19 0.43
CA GLY A 542 -39.98 16.58 0.72
C GLY A 542 -39.00 17.40 1.57
N GLN A 543 -37.82 16.88 1.94
CA GLN A 543 -36.77 17.63 2.65
C GLN A 543 -35.44 17.71 1.87
N ASP A 544 -34.63 18.71 2.18
CA ASP A 544 -33.25 18.82 1.68
C ASP A 544 -32.38 17.65 2.21
N PRO A 545 -31.46 17.10 1.38
CA PRO A 545 -30.62 15.98 1.79
C PRO A 545 -29.61 16.39 2.86
N VAL A 546 -29.54 15.63 3.95
CA VAL A 546 -28.58 15.83 5.04
C VAL A 546 -27.35 14.95 4.80
N VAL A 547 -26.15 15.55 4.82
CA VAL A 547 -24.87 14.84 4.66
C VAL A 547 -24.18 14.71 6.02
N SER A 548 -23.72 13.50 6.36
CA SER A 548 -23.01 13.23 7.61
C SER A 548 -21.61 13.85 7.63
N GLU A 549 -21.05 13.97 8.83
CA GLU A 549 -19.61 14.08 9.01
C GLU A 549 -18.87 12.89 8.38
N GLN A 550 -17.58 13.08 8.07
CA GLN A 550 -16.76 12.04 7.43
C GLN A 550 -16.44 10.90 8.39
N LYS A 551 -16.74 9.67 7.95
CA LYS A 551 -16.47 8.41 8.65
C LYS A 551 -15.30 7.68 7.99
N SER A 552 -14.81 6.63 8.63
CA SER A 552 -13.74 5.76 8.13
C SER A 552 -14.03 4.30 8.49
N ALA A 553 -13.66 3.38 7.60
CA ALA A 553 -13.57 1.95 7.88
C ALA A 553 -12.22 1.40 7.37
N ALA A 554 -11.68 0.40 8.05
CA ALA A 554 -10.32 -0.10 7.85
C ALA A 554 -10.32 -1.41 7.06
N TYR A 555 -9.42 -1.53 6.07
CA TYR A 555 -9.29 -2.73 5.24
C TYR A 555 -8.43 -3.83 5.87
N ASP A 556 -8.86 -5.08 5.69
CA ASP A 556 -8.03 -6.28 5.94
C ASP A 556 -6.69 -6.25 5.19
N ARG A 557 -5.67 -6.92 5.73
CA ARG A 557 -4.26 -6.75 5.34
C ARG A 557 -3.75 -7.96 4.54
N PRO A 558 -3.68 -7.90 3.20
CA PRO A 558 -3.02 -8.93 2.41
C PRO A 558 -1.51 -8.94 2.58
N VAL A 559 -0.90 -10.11 2.37
CA VAL A 559 0.55 -10.30 2.37
C VAL A 559 1.11 -10.68 0.99
N ILE A 560 2.39 -10.37 0.79
CA ILE A 560 3.23 -10.83 -0.32
C ILE A 560 4.37 -11.74 0.17
N GLN A 561 4.77 -12.69 -0.66
CA GLN A 561 5.92 -13.55 -0.45
C GLN A 561 7.08 -13.21 -1.39
N VAL A 562 8.29 -13.53 -0.93
CA VAL A 562 9.52 -13.52 -1.74
C VAL A 562 9.83 -14.92 -2.25
N ASN A 563 10.29 -15.00 -3.50
CA ASN A 563 10.89 -16.23 -4.04
C ASN A 563 12.40 -15.98 -4.23
N VAL A 564 13.19 -16.37 -3.22
CA VAL A 564 14.59 -15.93 -3.08
C VAL A 564 15.51 -16.65 -4.05
N PRO A 565 16.17 -15.95 -4.99
CA PRO A 565 17.20 -16.55 -5.83
C PRO A 565 18.55 -16.70 -5.12
N SER A 566 19.46 -17.39 -5.78
CA SER A 566 20.83 -17.56 -5.32
C SER A 566 21.86 -17.39 -6.43
N LEU A 567 23.06 -17.01 -6.03
CA LEU A 567 24.20 -16.81 -6.91
C LEU A 567 25.44 -17.53 -6.36
N THR A 568 26.10 -18.25 -7.24
CA THR A 568 27.42 -18.86 -7.01
C THR A 568 28.41 -18.24 -7.99
N LEU A 569 29.53 -17.71 -7.49
CA LEU A 569 30.61 -17.20 -8.34
C LEU A 569 31.77 -18.18 -8.36
N THR A 570 32.30 -18.49 -9.54
CA THR A 570 33.36 -19.46 -9.76
C THR A 570 34.53 -18.80 -10.49
N LYS A 571 35.73 -18.90 -9.93
CA LYS A 571 36.96 -18.52 -10.62
C LYS A 571 37.50 -19.75 -11.32
N ALA A 572 37.70 -19.64 -12.63
CA ALA A 572 38.42 -20.63 -13.43
C ALA A 572 39.77 -20.05 -13.85
N VAL A 573 40.82 -20.88 -13.83
CA VAL A 573 42.19 -20.51 -14.17
C VAL A 573 42.76 -21.59 -15.07
N ASP A 574 43.00 -21.23 -16.33
CA ASP A 574 43.62 -22.07 -17.34
C ASP A 574 45.13 -21.84 -17.35
N ASN A 575 45.86 -22.83 -16.82
CA ASN A 575 47.30 -22.83 -16.66
C ASN A 575 48.04 -23.52 -17.83
N THR A 576 47.41 -23.70 -19.00
CA THR A 576 47.99 -24.40 -20.17
C THR A 576 49.38 -23.91 -20.55
N ASN A 577 49.61 -22.59 -20.50
CA ASN A 577 50.93 -21.99 -20.75
C ASN A 577 51.78 -21.79 -19.49
N ALA A 578 51.17 -21.68 -18.30
CA ALA A 578 51.88 -21.35 -17.06
C ALA A 578 52.49 -22.57 -16.34
N GLY A 579 51.91 -23.76 -16.51
CA GLY A 579 52.43 -25.00 -15.90
C GLY A 579 52.57 -24.88 -14.38
N SER A 580 53.75 -25.19 -13.85
CA SER A 580 54.09 -25.10 -12.42
C SER A 580 54.17 -23.67 -11.88
N PHE A 581 54.26 -22.66 -12.74
CA PHE A 581 54.17 -21.23 -12.39
C PHE A 581 52.72 -20.71 -12.40
N GLY A 582 51.75 -21.60 -12.64
CA GLY A 582 50.32 -21.30 -12.69
C GLY A 582 49.77 -20.69 -11.41
N ALA A 583 48.79 -19.80 -11.58
CA ALA A 583 48.03 -19.22 -10.49
C ALA A 583 46.97 -20.22 -10.00
N LYS A 584 46.44 -19.97 -8.80
CA LYS A 584 45.30 -20.68 -8.23
C LYS A 584 44.04 -19.81 -8.32
N PRO A 585 42.83 -20.40 -8.38
CA PRO A 585 41.59 -19.64 -8.29
C PRO A 585 41.51 -18.70 -7.07
N SER A 586 42.12 -19.08 -5.94
CA SER A 586 42.22 -18.27 -4.72
C SER A 586 43.15 -17.06 -4.80
N ASP A 587 43.92 -16.89 -5.89
CA ASP A 587 44.74 -15.70 -6.13
C ASP A 587 43.91 -14.50 -6.63
N TRP A 588 42.60 -14.70 -6.86
CA TRP A 588 41.63 -13.67 -7.19
C TRP A 588 40.52 -13.56 -6.15
N SER A 589 39.92 -12.38 -6.04
CA SER A 589 38.62 -12.18 -5.43
C SER A 589 37.57 -11.90 -6.52
N LEU A 590 36.34 -12.36 -6.27
CA LEU A 590 35.19 -12.12 -7.13
C LEU A 590 34.17 -11.25 -6.39
N SER A 591 33.33 -10.55 -7.14
CA SER A 591 32.20 -9.81 -6.61
C SER A 591 31.00 -9.85 -7.58
N ALA A 592 29.81 -9.70 -7.03
CA ALA A 592 28.57 -9.51 -7.76
C ALA A 592 27.70 -8.54 -6.96
N THR A 593 27.67 -7.27 -7.36
CA THR A 593 27.02 -6.20 -6.57
C THR A 593 25.95 -5.43 -7.35
N LYS A 594 24.93 -4.95 -6.64
CA LYS A 594 23.93 -4.00 -7.13
C LYS A 594 23.87 -2.77 -6.21
N ASN A 595 22.95 -1.84 -6.49
CA ASN A 595 22.72 -0.64 -5.69
C ASN A 595 24.03 0.14 -5.43
N SER A 596 24.77 0.42 -6.50
CA SER A 596 26.07 1.12 -6.50
C SER A 596 27.15 0.46 -5.61
N GLY A 597 27.11 -0.87 -5.48
CA GLY A 597 28.09 -1.65 -4.71
C GLY A 597 27.63 -2.01 -3.30
N THR A 598 26.53 -1.44 -2.80
CA THR A 598 26.10 -1.60 -1.40
C THR A 598 25.48 -2.97 -1.08
N TYR A 599 24.95 -3.66 -2.08
CA TYR A 599 24.27 -4.96 -1.92
C TYR A 599 24.91 -6.04 -2.79
N GLY A 600 25.00 -7.26 -2.27
CA GLY A 600 25.43 -8.45 -3.03
C GLY A 600 26.70 -9.12 -2.48
N ILE A 601 27.32 -9.95 -3.31
CA ILE A 601 28.60 -10.60 -2.99
C ILE A 601 29.69 -9.54 -3.12
N GLN A 602 30.22 -9.09 -1.99
CA GLN A 602 31.38 -8.19 -1.92
C GLN A 602 32.67 -8.93 -2.31
N SER A 603 33.79 -8.21 -2.41
CA SER A 603 35.11 -8.79 -2.75
C SER A 603 35.44 -9.99 -1.85
N ALA A 604 35.32 -11.19 -2.41
CA ALA A 604 35.43 -12.44 -1.68
C ALA A 604 36.31 -13.44 -2.44
N VAL A 605 37.16 -14.14 -1.70
CA VAL A 605 38.10 -15.13 -2.26
C VAL A 605 37.39 -16.48 -2.38
N PRO A 606 37.45 -17.17 -3.54
CA PRO A 606 36.94 -18.52 -3.68
C PRO A 606 37.57 -19.47 -2.64
N ALA A 607 36.73 -20.23 -1.94
CA ALA A 607 37.15 -21.05 -0.80
C ALA A 607 36.48 -22.44 -0.75
N GLY A 608 35.61 -22.76 -1.71
CA GLY A 608 35.07 -24.13 -1.87
C GLY A 608 36.11 -25.12 -2.39
N ASP A 609 35.66 -26.32 -2.73
CA ASP A 609 36.54 -27.37 -3.26
C ASP A 609 37.17 -26.96 -4.60
N VAL A 610 38.44 -27.32 -4.78
CA VAL A 610 39.15 -27.12 -6.05
C VAL A 610 38.84 -28.30 -6.96
N THR A 611 38.29 -28.01 -8.13
CA THR A 611 38.10 -28.99 -9.21
C THR A 611 39.09 -28.73 -10.34
N THR A 612 39.62 -29.80 -10.93
CA THR A 612 40.63 -29.71 -12.00
C THR A 612 40.16 -30.50 -13.21
N GLU A 613 40.15 -29.83 -14.37
CA GLU A 613 39.75 -30.38 -15.65
C GLU A 613 40.86 -30.08 -16.65
N SER A 614 41.69 -31.08 -16.97
CA SER A 614 42.95 -30.89 -17.70
C SER A 614 43.86 -29.86 -16.99
N THR A 615 44.20 -28.77 -17.67
CA THR A 615 45.00 -27.63 -17.20
C THR A 615 44.17 -26.51 -16.55
N VAL A 616 42.84 -26.65 -16.52
CA VAL A 616 41.93 -25.66 -15.93
C VAL A 616 41.60 -26.05 -14.50
N THR A 617 41.88 -25.16 -13.55
CA THR A 617 41.47 -25.29 -12.15
C THR A 617 40.31 -24.35 -11.86
N LYS A 618 39.32 -24.80 -11.11
CA LYS A 618 38.10 -24.06 -10.78
C LYS A 618 37.86 -24.11 -9.27
N GLN A 619 37.44 -22.99 -8.69
CA GLN A 619 37.03 -22.90 -7.29
C GLN A 619 35.90 -21.88 -7.15
N SER A 620 34.94 -22.16 -6.27
CA SER A 620 33.75 -21.32 -6.10
C SER A 620 33.70 -20.63 -4.74
N ILE A 621 33.00 -19.50 -4.70
CA ILE A 621 32.46 -18.91 -3.48
C ILE A 621 31.21 -19.72 -3.07
N ALA A 622 30.89 -19.77 -1.78
CA ALA A 622 29.68 -20.42 -1.29
C ALA A 622 28.41 -19.84 -1.93
N LYS A 623 27.40 -20.70 -2.16
CA LYS A 623 26.08 -20.33 -2.68
C LYS A 623 25.47 -19.24 -1.79
N THR A 624 25.28 -18.05 -2.34
CA THR A 624 24.76 -16.88 -1.60
C THR A 624 23.30 -16.64 -1.99
N LEU A 625 22.41 -16.52 -1.00
CA LEU A 625 21.02 -16.07 -1.22
C LEU A 625 21.01 -14.55 -1.39
N LEU A 626 20.23 -14.04 -2.36
CA LEU A 626 20.24 -12.63 -2.74
C LEU A 626 18.86 -12.15 -3.15
N ALA A 627 18.60 -10.84 -3.07
CA ALA A 627 17.49 -10.21 -3.76
C ALA A 627 17.63 -10.31 -5.30
N PRO A 628 16.54 -10.38 -6.08
CA PRO A 628 16.58 -10.35 -7.54
C PRO A 628 17.09 -9.00 -8.09
N GLY A 629 17.36 -8.95 -9.39
CA GLY A 629 17.73 -7.73 -10.12
C GLY A 629 19.08 -7.81 -10.81
N THR A 630 19.54 -6.66 -11.31
CA THR A 630 20.77 -6.58 -12.12
C THR A 630 22.02 -6.40 -11.27
N TYR A 631 22.89 -7.41 -11.29
CA TYR A 631 24.19 -7.42 -10.63
C TYR A 631 25.30 -7.05 -11.60
N THR A 632 26.28 -6.30 -11.11
CA THR A 632 27.56 -6.02 -11.76
C THR A 632 28.57 -7.04 -11.28
N LEU A 633 29.14 -7.80 -12.21
CA LEU A 633 30.12 -8.86 -11.95
C LEU A 633 31.53 -8.27 -12.00
N GLY A 634 32.35 -8.62 -11.01
CA GLY A 634 33.71 -8.08 -10.85
C GLY A 634 34.72 -9.14 -10.45
N GLU A 635 35.96 -8.94 -10.86
CA GLU A 635 37.12 -9.74 -10.49
C GLU A 635 38.29 -8.80 -10.21
N ALA A 636 39.07 -9.12 -9.17
CA ALA A 636 40.31 -8.42 -8.82
C ALA A 636 41.36 -9.42 -8.30
N PRO A 637 42.66 -9.09 -8.33
CA PRO A 637 43.67 -9.85 -7.58
C PRO A 637 43.32 -9.87 -6.08
N ASN A 638 43.50 -11.01 -5.43
CA ASN A 638 43.37 -11.14 -3.99
C ASN A 638 44.50 -10.37 -3.29
N GLU A 639 44.16 -9.36 -2.49
CA GLU A 639 45.14 -8.51 -1.77
C GLU A 639 46.08 -9.29 -0.83
N ASN A 640 45.68 -10.49 -0.39
CA ASN A 640 46.48 -11.38 0.45
C ASN A 640 47.30 -12.42 -0.34
N SER A 641 47.19 -12.46 -1.67
CA SER A 641 47.99 -13.37 -2.49
C SER A 641 49.42 -12.83 -2.63
N THR A 642 50.39 -13.75 -2.58
CA THR A 642 51.80 -13.49 -2.90
C THR A 642 52.14 -13.76 -4.37
N TYR A 643 51.13 -14.09 -5.19
CA TYR A 643 51.32 -14.33 -6.61
C TYR A 643 51.74 -13.05 -7.33
N GLN A 644 52.73 -13.14 -8.22
CA GLN A 644 53.37 -11.97 -8.84
C GLN A 644 53.24 -11.93 -10.37
N TYR A 645 52.64 -12.95 -10.98
CA TYR A 645 52.60 -13.14 -12.44
C TYR A 645 51.23 -12.80 -13.06
N PHE A 646 50.42 -11.98 -12.38
CA PHE A 646 49.06 -11.61 -12.81
C PHE A 646 49.01 -11.04 -14.23
N GLY A 647 49.99 -10.22 -14.62
CA GLY A 647 50.07 -9.64 -15.98
C GLY A 647 50.16 -10.68 -17.12
N GLY A 648 50.57 -11.90 -16.79
CA GLY A 648 50.59 -13.04 -17.71
C GLY A 648 49.22 -13.65 -18.04
N TYR A 649 48.14 -13.25 -17.36
CA TYR A 649 46.79 -13.75 -17.66
C TYR A 649 45.99 -12.77 -18.52
N SER A 650 45.11 -13.33 -19.35
CA SER A 650 44.01 -12.63 -19.99
C SER A 650 42.71 -13.02 -19.28
N ALA A 651 41.95 -12.04 -18.79
CA ALA A 651 40.64 -12.28 -18.22
C ALA A 651 39.60 -12.48 -19.34
N GLY A 652 38.84 -13.57 -19.25
CA GLY A 652 37.72 -13.86 -20.14
C GLY A 652 36.45 -13.12 -19.75
N ASP A 653 35.41 -13.28 -20.57
CA ASP A 653 34.08 -12.80 -20.25
C ASP A 653 33.36 -13.74 -19.26
N TRP A 654 32.45 -13.18 -18.47
CA TRP A 654 31.64 -13.93 -17.52
C TRP A 654 30.61 -14.77 -18.28
N SER A 655 30.54 -16.05 -17.93
CA SER A 655 29.50 -16.98 -18.41
C SER A 655 28.64 -17.42 -17.23
N CYS A 656 27.34 -17.20 -17.31
CA CYS A 656 26.40 -17.57 -16.26
C CYS A 656 25.42 -18.63 -16.77
N VAL A 657 25.13 -19.62 -15.93
CA VAL A 657 24.14 -20.68 -16.21
C VAL A 657 23.16 -20.84 -15.06
N ASP A 658 21.93 -21.26 -15.37
CA ASP A 658 20.97 -21.71 -14.36
C ASP A 658 21.26 -23.15 -13.88
N GLU A 659 20.44 -23.66 -12.96
CA GLU A 659 20.53 -25.01 -12.41
C GLU A 659 20.29 -26.13 -13.44
N GLN A 660 19.66 -25.81 -14.57
CA GLN A 660 19.45 -26.73 -15.69
C GLN A 660 20.59 -26.63 -16.74
N GLY A 661 21.55 -25.71 -16.54
CA GLY A 661 22.67 -25.48 -17.45
C GLY A 661 22.35 -24.52 -18.62
N ASN A 662 21.18 -23.88 -18.66
CA ASN A 662 20.86 -22.91 -19.69
C ASN A 662 21.63 -21.61 -19.46
N ALA A 663 22.05 -20.96 -20.55
CA ALA A 663 22.80 -19.71 -20.48
C ALA A 663 21.93 -18.53 -19.98
N VAL A 664 22.35 -17.92 -18.86
CA VAL A 664 21.79 -16.67 -18.35
C VAL A 664 22.54 -15.51 -19.02
N LYS A 665 21.78 -14.58 -19.62
CA LYS A 665 22.36 -13.47 -20.40
C LYS A 665 23.24 -12.56 -19.55
N VAL A 666 24.54 -12.53 -19.85
CA VAL A 666 25.49 -11.50 -19.42
C VAL A 666 25.55 -10.40 -20.47
N THR A 667 25.56 -9.14 -20.03
CA THR A 667 25.68 -7.96 -20.89
C THR A 667 26.96 -7.22 -20.56
N LYS A 668 27.88 -7.15 -21.51
CA LYS A 668 29.13 -6.38 -21.43
C LYS A 668 28.90 -4.97 -21.96
N ARG A 669 29.28 -3.96 -21.18
CA ARG A 669 29.19 -2.53 -21.49
C ARG A 669 30.48 -2.04 -22.16
N THR A 670 30.43 -0.84 -22.74
CA THR A 670 31.55 -0.22 -23.48
C THR A 670 32.75 0.15 -22.61
N ASP A 671 32.56 0.27 -21.30
CA ASP A 671 33.59 0.46 -20.28
C ASP A 671 34.25 -0.88 -19.85
N GLY A 672 33.80 -2.01 -20.40
CA GLY A 672 34.23 -3.36 -20.02
C GLY A 672 33.42 -3.98 -18.88
N THR A 673 32.57 -3.21 -18.19
CA THR A 673 31.75 -3.69 -17.07
C THR A 673 30.75 -4.75 -17.53
N GLN A 674 30.62 -5.85 -16.79
CA GLN A 674 29.71 -6.95 -17.13
C GLN A 674 28.57 -7.03 -16.12
N THR A 675 27.33 -7.17 -16.61
CA THR A 675 26.12 -7.22 -15.78
C THR A 675 25.21 -8.40 -16.13
N MET A 676 24.57 -8.99 -15.12
CA MET A 676 23.66 -10.14 -15.23
C MET A 676 22.38 -9.86 -14.44
N ASN A 677 21.21 -10.27 -14.96
CA ASN A 677 19.91 -10.04 -14.29
C ASN A 677 19.42 -11.31 -13.58
N LEU A 678 19.54 -11.35 -12.26
CA LEU A 678 19.12 -12.46 -11.42
C LEU A 678 17.59 -12.44 -11.25
N GLN A 679 16.91 -13.46 -11.78
CA GLN A 679 15.44 -13.59 -11.67
C GLN A 679 15.05 -14.11 -10.28
N GLN A 680 13.79 -13.94 -9.89
CA GLN A 680 13.26 -14.53 -8.65
C GLN A 680 13.33 -16.06 -8.69
N GLY A 681 13.65 -16.70 -7.56
CA GLY A 681 13.78 -18.15 -7.41
C GLY A 681 14.90 -18.83 -8.23
N ALA A 682 15.65 -18.09 -9.05
CA ALA A 682 16.69 -18.66 -9.89
C ALA A 682 17.93 -19.08 -9.08
N ASN A 683 18.44 -20.28 -9.33
CA ASN A 683 19.75 -20.74 -8.87
C ASN A 683 20.75 -20.54 -10.01
N VAL A 684 21.66 -19.56 -9.90
CA VAL A 684 22.59 -19.19 -10.98
C VAL A 684 24.05 -19.41 -10.56
N THR A 685 24.85 -19.98 -11.45
CA THR A 685 26.31 -20.05 -11.33
C THR A 685 26.97 -19.22 -12.42
N CYS A 686 27.75 -18.21 -12.01
CA CYS A 686 28.56 -17.39 -12.92
C CYS A 686 30.04 -17.77 -12.79
N THR A 687 30.70 -17.97 -13.92
CA THR A 687 32.11 -18.36 -14.02
C THR A 687 32.89 -17.34 -14.85
N VAL A 688 34.08 -16.98 -14.41
CA VAL A 688 35.04 -16.18 -15.17
C VAL A 688 36.39 -16.91 -15.27
N THR A 689 36.87 -17.11 -16.50
CA THR A 689 38.09 -17.86 -16.79
C THR A 689 39.24 -16.92 -17.10
N ASN A 690 40.36 -17.04 -16.38
CA ASN A 690 41.62 -16.41 -16.76
C ASN A 690 42.51 -17.42 -17.46
N THR A 691 43.01 -17.07 -18.64
CA THR A 691 43.90 -17.93 -19.43
C THR A 691 45.31 -17.37 -19.41
N ALA A 692 46.29 -18.21 -19.05
CA ALA A 692 47.70 -17.88 -19.13
C ALA A 692 48.09 -17.62 -20.59
N LYS A 693 48.61 -16.42 -20.88
CA LYS A 693 49.15 -16.04 -22.19
C LYS A 693 50.38 -16.90 -22.50
N PRO A 694 50.66 -17.24 -23.77
CA PRO A 694 51.99 -17.67 -24.18
C PRO A 694 53.02 -16.57 -23.89
N GLY A 695 54.27 -16.98 -23.76
CA GLY A 695 55.43 -16.10 -23.70
C GLY A 695 56.25 -16.12 -24.99
N ALA A 696 57.08 -15.10 -25.15
CA ALA A 696 58.08 -15.00 -26.21
C ALA A 696 59.44 -14.59 -25.66
N ILE A 697 60.50 -14.91 -26.41
CA ILE A 697 61.85 -14.38 -26.20
C ILE A 697 62.21 -13.52 -27.42
N GLN A 698 62.75 -12.32 -27.18
CA GLN A 698 63.31 -11.45 -28.22
C GLN A 698 64.75 -11.06 -27.87
N TRP A 699 65.63 -10.98 -28.87
CA TRP A 699 67.01 -10.48 -28.72
C TRP A 699 67.51 -9.79 -29.99
N GLN A 700 68.63 -9.10 -29.88
CA GLN A 700 69.30 -8.43 -31.00
C GLN A 700 70.73 -8.95 -31.18
N LYS A 701 71.12 -9.28 -32.41
CA LYS A 701 72.52 -9.60 -32.74
C LYS A 701 73.26 -8.33 -33.14
N VAL A 702 74.32 -7.97 -32.41
CA VAL A 702 75.11 -6.75 -32.68
C VAL A 702 76.63 -6.96 -32.69
N ASP A 703 77.35 -5.97 -33.22
CA ASP A 703 78.81 -5.89 -33.17
C ASP A 703 79.31 -5.52 -31.76
N GLN A 704 80.32 -6.24 -31.24
CA GLN A 704 80.88 -5.99 -29.91
C GLN A 704 81.53 -4.60 -29.77
N SER A 705 82.12 -4.07 -30.85
CA SER A 705 82.77 -2.76 -30.89
C SER A 705 81.81 -1.62 -31.25
N ASN A 706 80.68 -1.92 -31.88
CA ASN A 706 79.63 -0.96 -32.22
C ASN A 706 78.24 -1.58 -32.03
N GLN A 707 77.69 -1.49 -30.81
CA GLN A 707 76.39 -2.08 -30.47
C GLN A 707 75.18 -1.38 -31.14
N SER A 708 75.40 -0.37 -31.98
CA SER A 708 74.38 0.20 -32.87
C SER A 708 74.40 -0.42 -34.27
N LYS A 709 75.36 -1.30 -34.56
CA LYS A 709 75.43 -2.10 -35.79
C LYS A 709 74.86 -3.50 -35.52
N THR A 710 73.71 -3.78 -36.11
CA THR A 710 73.09 -5.11 -36.14
C THR A 710 73.81 -6.04 -37.10
N LEU A 711 73.74 -7.35 -36.86
CA LEU A 711 74.49 -8.38 -37.58
C LEU A 711 73.56 -9.52 -38.05
N PRO A 712 73.04 -9.46 -39.29
CA PRO A 712 72.12 -10.47 -39.80
C PRO A 712 72.82 -11.80 -40.14
N GLY A 713 72.03 -12.87 -40.16
CA GLY A 713 72.44 -14.22 -40.54
C GLY A 713 73.05 -15.04 -39.41
N SER A 714 72.65 -14.77 -38.15
CA SER A 714 72.97 -15.63 -37.01
C SER A 714 72.07 -16.88 -36.95
N GLU A 715 72.57 -17.98 -36.38
CA GLU A 715 71.74 -19.15 -36.06
C GLU A 715 71.94 -19.51 -34.59
N TRP A 716 70.88 -20.03 -33.97
CA TRP A 716 70.79 -20.29 -32.53
C TRP A 716 70.12 -21.62 -32.23
N THR A 717 70.39 -22.15 -31.04
CA THR A 717 69.57 -23.18 -30.40
C THR A 717 68.95 -22.62 -29.14
N LEU A 718 67.63 -22.75 -29.04
CA LEU A 718 66.86 -22.51 -27.83
C LEU A 718 66.50 -23.87 -27.21
N THR A 719 67.03 -24.16 -26.02
CA THR A 719 66.78 -25.42 -25.30
C THR A 719 65.93 -25.15 -24.06
N ALA A 720 64.92 -25.98 -23.81
CA ALA A 720 64.13 -25.92 -22.57
C ALA A 720 64.88 -26.65 -21.43
N LYS A 721 64.94 -26.06 -20.23
CA LYS A 721 65.53 -26.77 -19.07
C LYS A 721 64.62 -27.89 -18.54
N ASP A 722 63.34 -27.85 -18.87
CA ASP A 722 62.37 -28.92 -18.66
C ASP A 722 61.58 -29.13 -19.96
N ALA A 723 62.00 -30.13 -20.74
CA ALA A 723 61.40 -30.46 -22.02
C ALA A 723 59.95 -30.95 -21.91
N ALA A 724 59.58 -31.58 -20.78
CA ALA A 724 58.22 -32.08 -20.55
C ALA A 724 57.26 -30.93 -20.23
N ALA A 725 57.68 -29.97 -19.41
CA ALA A 725 56.92 -28.75 -19.14
C ALA A 725 56.76 -27.90 -20.41
N ALA A 726 57.87 -27.65 -21.13
CA ALA A 726 57.88 -26.82 -22.34
C ALA A 726 57.17 -27.46 -23.55
N GLY A 727 57.12 -28.80 -23.64
CA GLY A 727 56.57 -29.54 -24.77
C GLY A 727 57.54 -29.70 -25.95
N PHE A 728 58.78 -29.25 -25.82
CA PHE A 728 59.88 -29.48 -26.76
C PHE A 728 61.22 -29.49 -26.00
N ASP A 729 62.20 -30.20 -26.53
CA ASP A 729 63.56 -30.26 -25.96
C ASP A 729 64.41 -29.08 -26.44
N SER A 730 64.58 -28.95 -27.76
CA SER A 730 65.26 -27.80 -28.38
C SER A 730 64.62 -27.36 -29.70
N LYS A 731 64.85 -26.08 -30.06
CA LYS A 731 64.46 -25.43 -31.31
C LYS A 731 65.68 -24.79 -31.96
N THR A 732 65.77 -24.86 -33.29
CA THR A 732 66.81 -24.15 -34.06
C THR A 732 66.20 -22.88 -34.64
N VAL A 733 66.71 -21.72 -34.23
CA VAL A 733 66.23 -20.41 -34.67
C VAL A 733 67.23 -19.84 -35.66
N MET A 734 66.76 -19.50 -36.86
CA MET A 734 67.57 -18.86 -37.90
C MET A 734 67.05 -17.45 -38.13
N ASP A 735 67.95 -16.48 -38.08
CA ASP A 735 67.73 -15.05 -38.34
C ASP A 735 67.08 -14.84 -39.73
N ASP A 736 65.92 -14.18 -39.79
CA ASP A 736 65.05 -14.08 -40.98
C ASP A 736 64.63 -15.46 -41.57
N GLY A 737 64.53 -16.50 -40.74
CA GLY A 737 64.36 -17.89 -41.15
C GLY A 737 63.45 -18.75 -40.28
N THR A 738 63.89 -19.98 -39.98
CA THR A 738 63.08 -20.97 -39.23
C THR A 738 62.95 -20.58 -37.77
N ASP A 739 61.75 -20.73 -37.20
CA ASP A 739 61.40 -20.39 -35.80
C ASP A 739 61.63 -18.92 -35.40
N ASP A 740 61.89 -18.01 -36.35
CA ASP A 740 62.00 -16.56 -36.12
C ASP A 740 60.72 -15.81 -36.54
N ALA A 741 59.96 -15.39 -35.55
CA ALA A 741 58.75 -14.58 -35.68
C ALA A 741 59.02 -13.09 -35.90
N ALA A 742 60.29 -12.65 -35.97
CA ALA A 742 60.67 -11.30 -36.35
C ALA A 742 61.00 -11.16 -37.86
N ALA A 743 60.85 -12.24 -38.65
CA ALA A 743 61.22 -12.30 -40.06
C ALA A 743 60.78 -11.06 -40.88
N GLY A 744 61.73 -10.45 -41.58
CA GLY A 744 61.60 -9.16 -42.28
C GLY A 744 62.08 -7.96 -41.46
N ASN A 745 62.53 -8.16 -40.22
CA ASN A 745 63.13 -7.14 -39.36
C ASN A 745 64.54 -7.60 -38.90
N PRO A 746 65.58 -7.44 -39.76
CA PRO A 746 66.93 -8.01 -39.56
C PRO A 746 67.71 -7.43 -38.37
N ASP A 747 67.08 -6.56 -37.57
CA ASP A 747 67.63 -5.98 -36.35
C ASP A 747 67.27 -6.80 -35.09
N ASN A 748 66.33 -7.76 -35.18
CA ASN A 748 65.80 -8.51 -34.04
C ASN A 748 65.48 -9.96 -34.42
N LEU A 749 65.68 -10.90 -33.50
CA LEU A 749 65.12 -12.26 -33.58
C LEU A 749 64.04 -12.42 -32.51
N LYS A 750 62.96 -13.15 -32.80
CA LYS A 750 61.89 -13.43 -31.82
C LYS A 750 61.38 -14.87 -31.92
N VAL A 751 61.28 -15.57 -30.79
CA VAL A 751 60.58 -16.87 -30.68
C VAL A 751 59.28 -16.67 -29.92
N THR A 752 58.16 -17.13 -30.47
CA THR A 752 56.79 -16.96 -29.94
C THR A 752 56.18 -18.28 -29.46
N GLY A 753 55.07 -18.22 -28.73
CA GLY A 753 54.29 -19.41 -28.35
C GLY A 753 54.96 -20.32 -27.31
N LEU A 754 55.87 -19.78 -26.50
CA LEU A 754 56.59 -20.51 -25.46
C LEU A 754 55.73 -20.63 -24.20
N LYS A 755 55.84 -21.76 -23.52
CA LYS A 755 55.32 -21.93 -22.16
C LYS A 755 56.21 -21.22 -21.15
N TRP A 756 55.70 -21.04 -19.94
CA TRP A 756 56.41 -20.34 -18.88
C TRP A 756 57.48 -21.27 -18.29
N GLY A 757 58.69 -20.76 -18.09
CA GLY A 757 59.78 -21.58 -17.59
C GLY A 757 61.17 -21.02 -17.87
N GLU A 758 62.17 -21.87 -17.68
CA GLU A 758 63.57 -21.54 -17.91
C GLU A 758 64.11 -22.21 -19.19
N TYR A 759 64.85 -21.43 -19.96
CA TYR A 759 65.41 -21.81 -21.24
C TYR A 759 66.89 -21.38 -21.30
N THR A 760 67.65 -22.01 -22.20
CA THR A 760 69.01 -21.57 -22.55
C THR A 760 69.07 -21.25 -24.03
N LEU A 761 69.66 -20.10 -24.37
CA LEU A 761 69.91 -19.67 -25.75
C LEU A 761 71.41 -19.75 -26.04
N GLU A 762 71.78 -20.46 -27.10
CA GLU A 762 73.17 -20.62 -27.55
C GLU A 762 73.30 -20.26 -29.02
N GLU A 763 74.32 -19.48 -29.40
CA GLU A 763 74.63 -19.26 -30.82
C GLU A 763 75.14 -20.59 -31.40
N THR A 764 74.58 -21.04 -32.52
CA THR A 764 75.11 -22.19 -33.28
C THR A 764 76.04 -21.73 -34.38
N LYS A 765 75.72 -20.61 -35.04
CA LYS A 765 76.48 -20.02 -36.16
C LYS A 765 76.55 -18.49 -36.04
N ALA A 766 77.76 -17.96 -36.20
CA ALA A 766 78.00 -16.52 -36.22
C ALA A 766 77.60 -15.88 -37.57
N PRO A 767 77.19 -14.60 -37.55
CA PRO A 767 77.14 -13.76 -38.76
C PRO A 767 78.46 -13.77 -39.55
N ASN A 768 78.36 -13.61 -40.88
CA ASN A 768 79.52 -13.67 -41.77
C ASN A 768 80.62 -12.67 -41.38
N GLY A 769 81.85 -13.16 -41.18
CA GLY A 769 83.01 -12.36 -40.78
C GLY A 769 83.16 -12.16 -39.26
N TYR A 770 82.33 -12.78 -38.43
CA TYR A 770 82.38 -12.68 -36.97
C TYR A 770 82.78 -14.00 -36.31
N ALA A 771 83.39 -13.92 -35.13
CA ALA A 771 83.66 -15.06 -34.28
C ALA A 771 82.38 -15.48 -33.56
N LYS A 772 82.13 -16.80 -33.52
CA LYS A 772 81.03 -17.41 -32.77
C LYS A 772 81.19 -17.18 -31.27
N SER A 773 80.09 -16.81 -30.59
CA SER A 773 80.02 -16.78 -29.14
C SER A 773 80.02 -18.20 -28.56
N ALA A 774 80.80 -18.40 -27.49
CA ALA A 774 80.79 -19.62 -26.69
C ALA A 774 80.00 -19.46 -25.38
N GLN A 775 79.21 -18.37 -25.26
CA GLN A 775 78.41 -18.08 -24.08
C GLN A 775 77.00 -18.65 -24.25
N THR A 776 76.58 -19.46 -23.27
CA THR A 776 75.18 -19.84 -23.04
C THR A 776 74.46 -18.72 -22.29
N TYR A 777 73.27 -18.35 -22.74
CA TYR A 777 72.44 -17.31 -22.10
C TYR A 777 71.23 -17.96 -21.42
N ASP A 778 71.15 -17.85 -20.09
CA ASP A 778 69.96 -18.23 -19.33
C ASP A 778 68.83 -17.22 -19.54
N VAL A 779 67.65 -17.69 -19.95
CA VAL A 779 66.46 -16.87 -20.16
C VAL A 779 65.27 -17.42 -19.36
N LYS A 780 64.61 -16.58 -18.58
CA LYS A 780 63.37 -16.93 -17.87
C LYS A 780 62.18 -16.34 -18.61
N VAL A 781 61.34 -17.19 -19.20
CA VAL A 781 60.08 -16.80 -19.84
C VAL A 781 59.01 -16.75 -18.74
N LEU A 782 58.97 -15.63 -18.03
CA LEU A 782 57.99 -15.33 -16.99
C LEU A 782 57.47 -13.90 -17.21
N PRO A 783 56.16 -13.65 -17.02
CA PRO A 783 55.58 -12.34 -17.23
C PRO A 783 56.01 -11.36 -16.13
N ALA A 784 55.94 -10.07 -16.43
CA ALA A 784 56.01 -9.03 -15.40
C ALA A 784 54.71 -8.98 -14.57
N GLY A 785 54.76 -8.30 -13.42
CA GLY A 785 53.56 -8.07 -12.59
C GLY A 785 52.55 -7.11 -13.24
N ASP A 786 53.01 -6.22 -14.11
CA ASP A 786 52.16 -5.25 -14.81
C ASP A 786 51.33 -5.91 -15.92
N SER A 787 50.06 -5.51 -16.02
CA SER A 787 49.14 -6.05 -17.02
C SER A 787 49.35 -5.43 -18.41
N SER A 788 49.68 -6.27 -19.40
CA SER A 788 49.61 -5.90 -20.82
C SER A 788 48.31 -6.40 -21.47
N THR A 789 47.79 -5.67 -22.46
CA THR A 789 46.70 -6.10 -23.34
C THR A 789 47.14 -7.03 -24.47
N ASP A 790 48.45 -7.24 -24.64
CA ASP A 790 48.99 -8.11 -25.68
C ASP A 790 48.54 -9.58 -25.48
N PRO A 791 48.28 -10.33 -26.57
CA PRO A 791 47.90 -11.75 -26.48
C PRO A 791 49.05 -12.66 -26.04
N GLU A 792 50.28 -12.14 -26.00
CA GLU A 792 51.53 -12.81 -25.64
C GLU A 792 52.41 -11.79 -24.90
N PHE A 793 53.15 -12.21 -23.86
CA PHE A 793 54.17 -11.35 -23.25
C PHE A 793 55.56 -11.66 -23.82
N THR A 794 56.38 -10.64 -24.06
CA THR A 794 57.74 -10.83 -24.60
C THR A 794 58.80 -10.51 -23.55
N VAL A 795 59.72 -11.45 -23.31
CA VAL A 795 60.93 -11.25 -22.51
C VAL A 795 62.07 -10.87 -23.44
N ASN A 796 62.70 -9.73 -23.18
CA ASN A 796 63.84 -9.26 -23.96
C ASN A 796 65.16 -9.76 -23.33
N ALA A 797 65.87 -10.65 -24.02
CA ALA A 797 67.18 -11.17 -23.61
C ALA A 797 68.34 -10.21 -23.97
N GLY A 798 68.04 -9.07 -24.60
CA GLY A 798 68.97 -7.96 -24.81
C GLY A 798 69.80 -8.05 -26.09
N LYS A 799 70.93 -7.34 -26.08
CA LYS A 799 71.89 -7.29 -27.20
C LYS A 799 72.99 -8.33 -26.99
N ILE A 800 73.10 -9.29 -27.91
CA ILE A 800 74.14 -10.32 -27.88
C ILE A 800 75.22 -9.98 -28.90
N THR A 801 76.45 -9.78 -28.41
CA THR A 801 77.57 -9.23 -29.18
C THR A 801 78.50 -10.29 -29.77
N ASN A 802 78.96 -10.14 -31.03
CA ASN A 802 80.09 -10.94 -31.55
C ASN A 802 81.29 -10.06 -31.89
N LYS A 803 82.48 -10.65 -31.80
CA LYS A 803 83.76 -10.03 -32.16
C LYS A 803 84.02 -10.18 -33.66
N LEU A 804 84.33 -9.09 -34.36
CA LEU A 804 84.74 -9.14 -35.76
C LEU A 804 86.04 -9.93 -35.91
N LEU A 805 86.10 -10.85 -36.88
CA LEU A 805 87.34 -11.53 -37.23
C LEU A 805 88.23 -10.58 -38.03
N ALA A 806 89.37 -10.20 -37.45
CA ALA A 806 90.38 -9.43 -38.14
C ALA A 806 91.01 -10.29 -39.24
N VAL A 807 90.53 -10.14 -40.48
CA VAL A 807 91.27 -10.63 -41.64
C VAL A 807 92.62 -9.92 -41.68
N SER A 808 93.68 -10.69 -41.50
CA SER A 808 95.05 -10.18 -41.54
C SER A 808 95.26 -9.53 -42.91
N ARG A 809 95.42 -8.21 -42.92
CA ARG A 809 95.83 -7.51 -44.14
C ARG A 809 97.25 -7.96 -44.45
N LEU A 810 97.40 -8.78 -45.49
CA LEU A 810 98.70 -9.07 -46.10
C LEU A 810 99.46 -7.75 -46.23
N PRO A 811 100.72 -7.66 -45.74
CA PRO A 811 101.47 -6.43 -45.85
C PRO A 811 101.77 -6.18 -47.34
N LEU A 812 101.23 -5.09 -47.89
CA LEU A 812 101.62 -4.62 -49.21
C LEU A 812 103.06 -4.08 -49.13
N THR A 813 104.02 -4.96 -49.35
CA THR A 813 105.45 -4.66 -49.39
C THR A 813 105.97 -4.61 -50.82
N GLY A 814 106.33 -3.39 -51.28
CA GLY A 814 107.00 -3.16 -52.56
C GLY A 814 106.05 -3.07 -53.77
N GLY A 815 106.20 -2.12 -54.70
CA GLY A 815 107.17 -1.03 -54.78
C GLY A 815 106.75 0.00 -55.84
N THR A 816 107.38 1.17 -55.83
CA THR A 816 106.99 2.31 -56.68
C THR A 816 107.79 2.41 -57.98
N MET A 817 107.24 3.20 -58.92
CA MET A 817 107.88 3.82 -60.10
C MET A 817 107.99 2.98 -61.40
N GLY A 818 107.34 3.46 -62.48
CA GLY A 818 107.40 2.89 -63.84
C GLY A 818 106.48 3.63 -64.81
N ARG A 819 107.00 4.66 -65.50
CA ARG A 819 106.25 5.62 -66.33
C ARG A 819 105.91 5.11 -67.75
N GLN A 820 104.82 5.67 -68.30
CA GLN A 820 104.59 6.01 -69.73
C GLN A 820 104.76 4.92 -70.82
N TRP A 821 103.69 4.60 -71.54
CA TRP A 821 103.31 5.12 -72.89
C TRP A 821 101.88 4.57 -73.20
N LEU A 822 100.90 5.37 -73.68
CA LEU A 822 100.58 5.63 -75.11
C LEU A 822 100.40 4.29 -75.89
N ILE A 823 99.29 3.97 -76.58
CA ILE A 823 98.49 4.68 -77.63
C ILE A 823 97.32 3.72 -78.02
N ALA A 824 96.19 4.06 -78.64
CA ALA A 824 95.40 5.30 -78.77
C ALA A 824 94.06 4.98 -79.51
N GLY A 825 93.12 5.93 -79.49
CA GLY A 825 91.98 6.02 -80.44
C GLY A 825 90.74 5.18 -80.07
N ALA A 826 89.51 5.71 -80.09
CA ALA A 826 89.00 7.09 -80.24
C ALA A 826 87.72 7.17 -79.38
N GLY A 827 87.32 8.26 -78.72
CA GLY A 827 87.13 9.64 -79.19
C GLY A 827 85.61 9.90 -79.27
N GLY A 828 84.99 10.94 -78.69
CA GLY A 828 85.47 12.04 -77.83
C GLY A 828 84.50 12.29 -76.65
N LEU A 829 84.87 13.05 -75.61
CA LEU A 829 84.77 14.52 -75.54
C LEU A 829 83.34 15.04 -75.82
N GLY A 830 82.70 15.80 -74.92
CA GLY A 830 83.15 16.23 -73.60
C GLY A 830 82.16 17.17 -72.90
N PHE A 831 82.35 17.33 -71.59
CA PHE A 831 81.78 18.35 -70.70
C PHE A 831 81.29 19.65 -71.38
N ALA A 832 80.07 20.11 -71.04
CA ALA A 832 79.87 21.32 -70.21
C ALA A 832 78.38 21.63 -69.88
N MET A 833 78.20 22.45 -68.83
CA MET A 833 77.04 23.31 -68.50
C MET A 833 75.79 22.70 -67.83
N LEU A 834 75.83 22.74 -66.48
CA LEU A 834 74.86 23.41 -65.59
C LEU A 834 73.39 23.62 -66.07
N VAL A 835 72.48 22.95 -65.35
CA VAL A 835 71.24 23.49 -64.72
C VAL A 835 70.29 24.34 -65.57
N ALA A 836 69.11 23.78 -65.88
CA ALA A 836 67.79 24.35 -65.52
C ALA A 836 66.66 23.34 -65.84
N ALA A 837 65.48 23.54 -65.24
CA ALA A 837 64.36 22.58 -65.29
C ALA A 837 63.22 22.99 -66.23
N ALA A 838 62.38 21.99 -66.52
CA ALA A 838 60.98 22.10 -66.95
C ALA A 838 60.68 22.67 -68.35
N GLY A 839 59.55 22.21 -68.89
CA GLY A 839 59.25 22.24 -70.32
C GLY A 839 58.65 23.53 -70.88
N HIS A 840 58.66 23.60 -72.21
CA HIS A 840 57.43 23.69 -73.00
C HIS A 840 57.72 23.22 -74.45
N ILE A 841 56.73 22.60 -75.11
CA ILE A 841 56.86 22.09 -76.48
C ILE A 841 56.36 23.15 -77.50
N ILE A 842 56.78 23.00 -78.78
CA ILE A 842 56.52 23.82 -79.99
C ILE A 842 57.57 24.96 -80.14
N TRP A 843 58.46 24.98 -81.16
CA TRP A 843 58.19 24.87 -82.61
C TRP A 843 59.35 24.23 -83.42
N ARG A 844 59.03 23.33 -84.39
CA ARG A 844 59.80 22.82 -85.58
C ARG A 844 61.32 22.52 -85.45
N LYS A 845 61.89 21.43 -85.99
CA LYS A 845 61.51 20.60 -87.17
C LYS A 845 62.33 19.28 -87.23
N ARG A 846 61.72 18.20 -87.76
CA ARG A 846 62.33 16.95 -88.34
C ARG A 846 63.11 16.00 -87.39
N GLN A 847 63.34 14.72 -87.76
CA GLN A 847 62.46 13.63 -88.25
C GLN A 847 63.30 12.33 -88.38
N LEU A 848 62.72 11.16 -88.04
CA LEU A 848 63.17 9.79 -88.42
C LEU A 848 64.54 9.33 -87.85
N VAL A 849 64.78 8.06 -87.52
CA VAL A 849 63.97 6.81 -87.61
C VAL A 849 63.82 6.22 -86.21
#